data_AF-A0A849V583-F1
#
_entry.id   AF-A0A849V583-F1
#
_cell.length_a   1.000
_cell.length_b   1.000
_cell.length_c   1.000
_cell.angle_alpha   90.00
_cell.angle_beta   90.00
_cell.angle_gamma   90.00
#
_symmetry.space_group_name_H-M   'P 1'
#
loop_
_entity.id
_entity.type
_entity.pdbx_description
1 polymer ?
#
loop_
_entity_poly.entity_id
_entity_poly.type
_entity_poly.pdbx_seq_one_letter_code
_entity_poly.pdbx_strand_id
1 'polypeptide(L)'
;MQKNLQSNHKAGITQNIQRKLQNGFILLPVVMAITLIAAIAFLMNREGAIAVNELGGEMQSTQASLAAKAGINHMLWKTNNANPECTGYTNLAATNFGTNTYNATISPTSSSPVSITATGTDAKGTSVTIKRDRATIYQPYKTVTLRLGTDPGMDANISSLLPNANSGAGDNVIQKGKLFSSWYYNNQLLQFDLPNSIPVKAHIVSAQLQLYQNSGTGTGDVTIHKVTRSWLEGTKSTIFSTADGVTWKTYDGTNAWASPGGDYDATAASTSTVTSGSGIFANFEIAPLVEGWLTSPTTNFGLLLKAEDTISYVFASQEDTDVTKHPQLIITYTCECGKPCAPAKKVYWTDDTANKIQMSDEDGSNVEDLITALNPITGLDRPTGLDIDAVNGKVYWTNNLQIKRANLNGTNIETLYTGVLVTMDIKLDVAGGKMYWTHDNGISLVMRANLDGSSSQTINTTLSRPTYLSLNINAGHIYTTNFGNGTIGRMNLDGSSVVTNLVSTQGTPVGNAVDPINGKVYWSAGSGGNWLRRSNLDGSTIQTIVSSSTAPQDIAYDTDNNRIYWTDGTAKKVQRSNPDGSNLVTIVSTGLTRPRGIALVNASLVGKGRSVTLSSVADSYIVEAEPDKKYGSNTAVQVGIDSNSKHYKGLIKFDVSTLPAGATVTSATLRLYETASKGSGSYNIGLYKIIASWTEAGATWSLMGAGSNYNSTKLVVASVATGSIGFKEWTLPVGLINEWKNAVPTPNYGLSLVYESSSKDSYIKFATKEDLTIAYRPQLVINYTMP
;
A
#
# COMPACT_ATOMS: atom_id res chain seq x y z
N MET A 1 -96.33 33.93 -103.48
CA MET A 1 -95.53 35.07 -103.98
C MET A 1 -94.07 34.66 -104.01
N GLN A 2 -93.47 34.65 -105.20
CA GLN A 2 -92.06 34.35 -105.42
C GLN A 2 -91.15 35.39 -104.75
N LYS A 3 -90.28 34.94 -103.83
CA LYS A 3 -88.85 35.31 -103.77
C LYS A 3 -88.15 34.53 -102.65
N ASN A 4 -86.90 34.15 -102.92
CA ASN A 4 -85.89 33.57 -102.02
C ASN A 4 -85.72 32.04 -102.02
N LEU A 5 -85.51 31.50 -103.23
CA LEU A 5 -84.57 30.40 -103.45
C LEU A 5 -83.15 31.01 -103.52
N GLN A 6 -82.30 30.82 -102.48
CA GLN A 6 -80.84 30.59 -102.63
C GLN A 6 -79.99 30.51 -101.33
N SER A 7 -80.48 30.79 -100.10
CA SER A 7 -79.57 30.80 -98.93
C SER A 7 -79.50 29.53 -98.08
N ASN A 8 -80.39 28.55 -98.23
CA ASN A 8 -80.52 27.48 -97.23
C ASN A 8 -79.76 26.18 -97.53
N HIS A 9 -79.06 26.08 -98.67
CA HIS A 9 -78.29 24.87 -99.01
C HIS A 9 -76.86 24.85 -98.42
N LYS A 10 -76.40 25.96 -97.82
CA LYS A 10 -75.04 26.09 -97.25
C LYS A 10 -74.93 25.78 -95.75
N ALA A 11 -76.04 25.60 -95.03
CA ALA A 11 -76.04 25.37 -93.58
C ALA A 11 -75.97 23.87 -93.17
N GLY A 12 -76.42 22.95 -94.02
CA GLY A 12 -76.53 21.52 -93.68
C GLY A 12 -75.23 20.71 -93.80
N ILE A 13 -74.25 21.16 -94.59
CA ILE A 13 -73.02 20.39 -94.84
C ILE A 13 -71.93 20.72 -93.80
N THR A 14 -71.93 21.92 -93.21
CA THR A 14 -70.93 22.34 -92.22
C THR A 14 -71.17 21.73 -90.82
N GLN A 15 -72.40 21.38 -90.46
CA GLN A 15 -72.70 20.78 -89.14
C GLN A 15 -72.33 19.29 -89.02
N ASN A 16 -72.27 18.53 -90.13
CA ASN A 16 -71.95 17.10 -90.08
C ASN A 16 -70.46 16.77 -90.07
N ILE A 17 -69.58 17.72 -90.43
CA ILE A 17 -68.12 17.53 -90.34
C ILE A 17 -67.60 17.88 -88.94
N GLN A 18 -68.22 18.84 -88.24
CA GLN A 18 -67.86 19.22 -86.87
C GLN A 18 -68.26 18.16 -85.82
N ARG A 19 -69.33 17.39 -86.06
CA ARG A 19 -69.80 16.37 -85.10
C ARG A 19 -69.01 15.05 -85.15
N LYS A 20 -68.27 14.77 -86.23
CA LYS A 20 -67.34 13.62 -86.29
C LYS A 20 -65.94 13.92 -85.73
N LEU A 21 -65.58 15.20 -85.53
CA LEU A 21 -64.29 15.58 -84.94
C LEU A 21 -64.32 15.66 -83.39
N GLN A 22 -65.49 15.77 -82.74
CA GLN A 22 -65.55 15.89 -81.27
C GLN A 22 -65.55 14.56 -80.49
N ASN A 23 -65.88 13.42 -81.10
CA ASN A 23 -65.91 12.13 -80.40
C ASN A 23 -64.57 11.37 -80.44
N GLY A 24 -63.58 11.85 -81.20
CA GLY A 24 -62.23 11.26 -81.25
C GLY A 24 -61.23 11.83 -80.23
N PHE A 25 -61.54 12.98 -79.62
CA PHE A 25 -60.60 13.71 -78.75
C PHE A 25 -60.80 13.50 -77.24
N ILE A 26 -61.79 12.72 -76.80
CA ILE A 26 -62.03 12.43 -75.37
C ILE A 26 -61.30 11.15 -74.92
N LEU A 27 -61.00 10.22 -75.84
CA LEU A 27 -60.24 9.01 -75.52
C LEU A 27 -58.77 9.29 -75.22
N LEU A 28 -58.13 10.23 -75.94
CA LEU A 28 -56.70 10.52 -75.77
C LEU A 28 -56.37 11.11 -74.37
N PRO A 29 -57.12 12.10 -73.85
CA PRO A 29 -56.87 12.65 -72.51
C PRO A 29 -57.16 11.64 -71.40
N VAL A 30 -58.20 10.81 -71.56
CA VAL A 30 -58.57 9.78 -70.56
C VAL A 30 -57.56 8.64 -70.55
N VAL A 31 -57.11 8.18 -71.72
CA VAL A 31 -56.04 7.17 -71.82
C VAL A 31 -54.74 7.74 -71.27
N MET A 32 -54.37 9.00 -71.60
CA MET A 32 -53.19 9.66 -71.04
C MET A 32 -53.29 9.79 -69.51
N ALA A 33 -54.44 10.17 -68.96
CA ALA A 33 -54.66 10.28 -67.52
C ALA A 33 -54.55 8.91 -66.83
N ILE A 34 -55.15 7.86 -67.39
CA ILE A 34 -55.06 6.50 -66.85
C ILE A 34 -53.62 5.98 -66.94
N THR A 35 -52.91 6.20 -68.04
CA THR A 35 -51.49 5.83 -68.16
C THR A 35 -50.60 6.61 -67.21
N LEU A 36 -50.91 7.88 -66.95
CA LEU A 36 -50.15 8.72 -66.00
C LEU A 36 -50.39 8.24 -64.57
N ILE A 37 -51.64 7.94 -64.20
CA ILE A 37 -51.99 7.38 -62.88
C ILE A 37 -51.32 6.01 -62.71
N ALA A 38 -51.35 5.15 -63.73
CA ALA A 38 -50.67 3.85 -63.70
C ALA A 38 -49.14 4.00 -63.60
N ALA A 39 -48.54 4.96 -64.29
CA ALA A 39 -47.11 5.24 -64.22
C ALA A 39 -46.71 5.78 -62.84
N ILE A 40 -47.51 6.68 -62.25
CA ILE A 40 -47.29 7.20 -60.90
C ILE A 40 -47.43 6.07 -59.87
N ALA A 41 -48.47 5.25 -59.97
CA ALA A 41 -48.66 4.10 -59.07
C ALA A 41 -47.51 3.08 -59.19
N PHE A 42 -47.01 2.84 -60.40
CA PHE A 42 -45.85 1.99 -60.63
C PHE A 42 -44.57 2.58 -60.03
N LEU A 43 -44.33 3.89 -60.18
CA LEU A 43 -43.18 4.58 -59.60
C LEU A 43 -43.25 4.58 -58.07
N MET A 44 -44.40 4.86 -57.48
CA MET A 44 -44.59 4.81 -56.03
C MET A 44 -44.39 3.41 -55.45
N ASN A 45 -44.89 2.37 -56.12
CA ASN A 45 -44.65 0.98 -55.70
C ASN A 45 -43.18 0.58 -55.84
N ARG A 46 -42.49 1.06 -56.89
CA ARG A 46 -41.07 0.81 -57.10
C ARG A 46 -40.22 1.52 -56.05
N GLU A 47 -40.50 2.78 -55.75
CA GLU A 47 -39.81 3.55 -54.71
C GLU A 47 -40.05 2.97 -53.32
N GLY A 48 -41.30 2.55 -53.02
CA GLY A 48 -41.61 1.83 -51.78
C GLY A 48 -40.87 0.50 -51.65
N ALA A 49 -40.77 -0.28 -52.73
CA ALA A 49 -40.01 -1.53 -52.73
C ALA A 49 -38.49 -1.31 -52.57
N ILE A 50 -37.94 -0.24 -53.17
CA ILE A 50 -36.53 0.14 -53.01
C ILE A 50 -36.26 0.55 -51.55
N ALA A 51 -37.10 1.42 -50.98
CA ALA A 51 -36.93 1.86 -49.59
C ALA A 51 -37.07 0.71 -48.58
N VAL A 52 -37.99 -0.23 -48.78
CA VAL A 52 -38.13 -1.42 -47.93
C VAL A 52 -36.93 -2.37 -48.07
N ASN A 53 -36.37 -2.51 -49.28
CA ASN A 53 -35.14 -3.28 -49.48
C ASN A 53 -33.92 -2.60 -48.86
N GLU A 54 -33.83 -1.27 -48.91
CA GLU A 54 -32.76 -0.47 -48.31
C GLU A 54 -32.81 -0.55 -46.77
N LEU A 55 -33.99 -0.30 -46.17
CA LEU A 55 -34.24 -0.51 -44.73
C LEU A 55 -33.99 -1.97 -44.31
N GLY A 56 -34.39 -2.93 -45.15
CA GLY A 56 -34.13 -4.34 -44.92
C GLY A 56 -32.63 -4.66 -44.91
N GLY A 57 -31.86 -4.07 -45.80
CA GLY A 57 -30.39 -4.21 -45.87
C GLY A 57 -29.66 -3.51 -44.72
N GLU A 58 -30.11 -2.33 -44.31
CA GLU A 58 -29.57 -1.61 -43.14
C GLU A 58 -29.84 -2.38 -41.84
N MET A 59 -31.03 -2.97 -41.70
CA MET A 59 -31.39 -3.81 -40.56
C MET A 59 -30.53 -5.08 -40.49
N GLN A 60 -30.31 -5.74 -41.63
CA GLN A 60 -29.43 -6.93 -41.76
C GLN A 60 -27.97 -6.59 -41.42
N SER A 61 -27.45 -5.49 -41.96
CA SER A 61 -26.12 -4.96 -41.64
C SER A 61 -25.98 -4.61 -40.15
N THR A 62 -27.01 -4.03 -39.53
CA THR A 62 -27.01 -3.72 -38.10
C THR A 62 -26.98 -4.99 -37.24
N GLN A 63 -27.77 -6.01 -37.59
CA GLN A 63 -27.78 -7.29 -36.90
C GLN A 63 -26.43 -8.02 -37.00
N ALA A 64 -25.81 -8.02 -38.18
CA ALA A 64 -24.47 -8.54 -38.40
C ALA A 64 -23.41 -7.76 -37.60
N SER A 65 -23.52 -6.42 -37.52
CA SER A 65 -22.65 -5.56 -36.71
C SER A 65 -22.76 -5.86 -35.21
N LEU A 66 -23.97 -6.09 -34.69
CA LEU A 66 -24.18 -6.49 -33.30
C LEU A 66 -23.57 -7.86 -32.99
N ALA A 67 -23.72 -8.83 -33.90
CA ALA A 67 -23.07 -10.13 -33.78
C ALA A 67 -21.54 -10.00 -33.79
N ALA A 68 -20.96 -9.14 -34.64
CA ALA A 68 -19.53 -8.85 -34.65
C ALA A 68 -19.05 -8.22 -33.33
N LYS A 69 -19.81 -7.27 -32.76
CA LYS A 69 -19.52 -6.68 -31.43
C LYS A 69 -19.57 -7.73 -30.32
N ALA A 70 -20.54 -8.66 -30.38
CA ALA A 70 -20.60 -9.79 -29.46
C ALA A 70 -19.34 -10.68 -29.58
N GLY A 71 -18.85 -10.91 -30.81
CA GLY A 71 -17.58 -11.63 -31.05
C GLY A 71 -16.36 -10.96 -30.42
N ILE A 72 -16.24 -9.64 -30.52
CA ILE A 72 -15.16 -8.88 -29.84
C ILE A 72 -15.26 -9.05 -28.31
N ASN A 73 -16.46 -8.89 -27.75
CA ASN A 73 -16.67 -8.99 -26.31
C ASN A 73 -16.43 -10.41 -25.78
N HIS A 74 -16.88 -11.44 -26.50
CA HIS A 74 -16.59 -12.84 -26.17
C HIS A 74 -15.08 -13.11 -26.25
N MET A 75 -14.38 -12.59 -27.26
CA MET A 75 -12.94 -12.76 -27.36
C MET A 75 -12.20 -12.11 -26.18
N LEU A 76 -12.58 -10.89 -25.80
CA LEU A 76 -12.04 -10.20 -24.62
C LEU A 76 -12.29 -10.99 -23.33
N TRP A 77 -13.54 -11.43 -23.12
CA TRP A 77 -13.92 -12.21 -21.95
C TRP A 77 -13.14 -13.53 -21.87
N LYS A 78 -13.03 -14.28 -22.98
CA LYS A 78 -12.30 -15.55 -23.02
C LYS A 78 -10.83 -15.33 -22.71
N THR A 79 -10.21 -14.32 -23.32
CA THR A 79 -8.78 -14.05 -23.14
C THR A 79 -8.47 -13.59 -21.71
N ASN A 80 -9.28 -12.71 -21.13
CA ASN A 80 -9.07 -12.21 -19.76
C ASN A 80 -9.36 -13.27 -18.67
N ASN A 81 -10.27 -14.23 -18.92
CA ASN A 81 -10.65 -15.23 -17.92
C ASN A 81 -9.93 -16.58 -18.05
N ALA A 82 -9.44 -16.94 -19.24
CA ALA A 82 -8.92 -18.29 -19.50
C ALA A 82 -7.38 -18.40 -19.48
N ASN A 83 -6.64 -17.31 -19.26
CA ASN A 83 -5.20 -17.30 -19.47
C ASN A 83 -4.39 -16.58 -18.38
N PRO A 84 -4.04 -17.29 -17.29
CA PRO A 84 -3.24 -16.73 -16.20
C PRO A 84 -1.82 -16.32 -16.62
N GLU A 85 -1.30 -16.89 -17.72
CA GLU A 85 0.07 -16.65 -18.18
C GLU A 85 0.16 -15.54 -19.25
N CYS A 86 -0.95 -14.98 -19.69
CA CYS A 86 -1.00 -13.98 -20.78
C CYS A 86 -0.33 -14.45 -22.09
N THR A 87 -0.37 -15.76 -22.40
CA THR A 87 0.23 -16.35 -23.61
C THR A 87 -0.64 -17.44 -24.27
N GLY A 88 -0.63 -17.54 -25.60
CA GLY A 88 -1.40 -18.58 -26.30
C GLY A 88 -2.88 -18.24 -26.49
N TYR A 89 -3.21 -16.96 -26.69
CA TYR A 89 -4.58 -16.55 -27.03
C TYR A 89 -5.05 -17.26 -28.31
N THR A 90 -6.25 -17.85 -28.28
CA THR A 90 -6.80 -18.65 -29.38
C THR A 90 -7.97 -17.96 -30.04
N ASN A 91 -8.05 -18.03 -31.37
CA ASN A 91 -9.17 -17.50 -32.14
C ASN A 91 -10.51 -18.13 -31.71
N LEU A 92 -11.60 -17.39 -31.91
CA LEU A 92 -12.97 -17.90 -31.78
C LEU A 92 -13.44 -18.45 -33.12
N ALA A 93 -13.78 -19.74 -33.12
CA ALA A 93 -14.53 -20.36 -34.21
C ALA A 93 -15.95 -19.76 -34.31
N ALA A 94 -16.64 -20.05 -35.41
CA ALA A 94 -18.01 -19.60 -35.63
C ALA A 94 -18.92 -20.07 -34.47
N THR A 95 -19.53 -19.10 -33.78
CA THR A 95 -20.35 -19.30 -32.58
C THR A 95 -21.72 -18.69 -32.81
N ASN A 96 -22.77 -19.37 -32.34
CA ASN A 96 -24.15 -18.91 -32.49
C ASN A 96 -24.48 -17.76 -31.51
N PHE A 97 -25.28 -16.80 -31.97
CA PHE A 97 -25.82 -15.68 -31.20
C PHE A 97 -27.28 -15.46 -31.60
N GLY A 98 -28.19 -16.23 -30.98
CA GLY A 98 -29.56 -16.36 -31.46
C GLY A 98 -29.58 -17.01 -32.85
N THR A 99 -30.20 -16.36 -33.82
CA THR A 99 -30.23 -16.78 -35.23
C THR A 99 -29.01 -16.31 -36.05
N ASN A 100 -28.15 -15.48 -35.44
CA ASN A 100 -26.96 -14.93 -36.07
C ASN A 100 -25.72 -15.74 -35.64
N THR A 101 -24.59 -15.52 -36.30
CA THR A 101 -23.31 -16.14 -35.94
C THR A 101 -22.19 -15.11 -35.88
N TYR A 102 -21.12 -15.41 -35.15
CA TYR A 102 -19.90 -14.61 -35.19
C TYR A 102 -18.64 -15.46 -35.06
N ASN A 103 -17.52 -14.97 -35.57
CA ASN A 103 -16.17 -15.49 -35.31
C ASN A 103 -15.23 -14.33 -34.98
N ALA A 104 -14.08 -14.62 -34.36
CA ALA A 104 -13.10 -13.58 -34.04
C ALA A 104 -11.66 -14.10 -34.07
N THR A 105 -10.74 -13.25 -34.50
CA THR A 105 -9.30 -13.49 -34.49
C THR A 105 -8.57 -12.46 -33.63
N ILE A 106 -7.44 -12.86 -33.05
CA ILE A 106 -6.64 -12.05 -32.12
C ILE A 106 -5.15 -12.07 -32.52
N SER A 107 -4.49 -10.90 -32.46
CA SER A 107 -3.05 -10.79 -32.73
C SER A 107 -2.43 -9.60 -32.00
N PRO A 108 -1.25 -9.74 -31.34
CA PRO A 108 -0.49 -10.97 -31.15
C PRO A 108 -1.21 -11.98 -30.23
N THR A 109 -0.75 -13.24 -30.23
CA THR A 109 -1.32 -14.32 -29.40
C THR A 109 -0.76 -14.35 -27.97
N SER A 110 -0.04 -13.32 -27.57
CA SER A 110 0.49 -13.12 -26.21
C SER A 110 0.63 -11.63 -25.89
N SER A 111 0.78 -11.29 -24.61
CA SER A 111 0.98 -9.91 -24.12
C SER A 111 -0.24 -8.98 -24.29
N SER A 112 -0.05 -7.69 -24.09
CA SER A 112 -0.99 -6.60 -24.33
C SER A 112 -0.22 -5.39 -24.88
N PRO A 113 -0.81 -4.55 -25.74
CA PRO A 113 -2.16 -4.64 -26.28
C PRO A 113 -2.28 -5.59 -27.50
N VAL A 114 -3.50 -6.04 -27.79
CA VAL A 114 -3.82 -6.90 -28.94
C VAL A 114 -4.76 -6.20 -29.93
N SER A 115 -4.85 -6.73 -31.14
CA SER A 115 -5.86 -6.36 -32.14
C SER A 115 -6.85 -7.51 -32.28
N ILE A 116 -8.14 -7.21 -32.16
CA ILE A 116 -9.21 -8.20 -32.31
C ILE A 116 -10.02 -7.86 -33.55
N THR A 117 -10.18 -8.82 -34.46
CA THR A 117 -11.04 -8.68 -35.65
C THR A 117 -12.16 -9.69 -35.55
N ALA A 118 -13.42 -9.24 -35.51
CA ALA A 118 -14.58 -10.11 -35.43
C ALA A 118 -15.49 -9.92 -36.65
N THR A 119 -16.00 -11.02 -37.19
CA THR A 119 -16.99 -11.01 -38.26
C THR A 119 -18.29 -11.59 -37.74
N GLY A 120 -19.35 -10.80 -37.78
CA GLY A 120 -20.71 -11.23 -37.46
C GLY A 120 -21.50 -11.43 -38.75
N THR A 121 -22.33 -12.47 -38.77
CA THR A 121 -23.17 -12.83 -39.91
C THR A 121 -24.60 -12.99 -39.42
N ASP A 122 -25.54 -12.30 -40.04
CA ASP A 122 -26.95 -12.42 -39.70
C ASP A 122 -27.58 -13.73 -40.22
N ALA A 123 -28.85 -13.96 -39.88
CA ALA A 123 -29.59 -15.16 -40.30
C ALA A 123 -29.78 -15.29 -41.83
N LYS A 124 -29.57 -14.22 -42.60
CA LYS A 124 -29.72 -14.19 -44.06
C LYS A 124 -28.38 -14.25 -44.80
N GLY A 125 -27.26 -14.27 -44.08
CA GLY A 125 -25.92 -14.37 -44.64
C GLY A 125 -25.22 -13.04 -44.86
N THR A 126 -25.80 -11.90 -44.45
CA THR A 126 -25.10 -10.61 -44.48
C THR A 126 -24.02 -10.59 -43.40
N SER A 127 -22.78 -10.27 -43.77
CA SER A 127 -21.64 -10.23 -42.85
C SER A 127 -21.07 -8.83 -42.67
N VAL A 128 -20.70 -8.49 -41.44
CA VAL A 128 -20.00 -7.25 -41.08
C VAL A 128 -18.77 -7.60 -40.26
N THR A 129 -17.62 -7.03 -40.62
CA THR A 129 -16.37 -7.19 -39.89
C THR A 129 -16.04 -5.92 -39.11
N ILE A 130 -15.72 -6.07 -37.83
CA ILE A 130 -15.31 -4.97 -36.95
C ILE A 130 -13.92 -5.30 -36.39
N LYS A 131 -13.05 -4.29 -36.39
CA LYS A 131 -11.72 -4.38 -35.79
C LYS A 131 -11.64 -3.47 -34.57
N ARG A 132 -11.09 -3.99 -33.48
CA ARG A 132 -10.70 -3.21 -32.30
C ARG A 132 -9.20 -3.26 -32.17
N ASP A 133 -8.58 -2.16 -32.58
CA ASP A 133 -7.15 -1.94 -32.46
C ASP A 133 -6.79 -1.58 -31.02
N ARG A 134 -5.67 -2.13 -30.54
CA ARG A 134 -5.10 -1.88 -29.20
C ARG A 134 -6.05 -2.22 -28.02
N ALA A 135 -6.74 -3.34 -28.10
CA ALA A 135 -7.46 -3.90 -26.97
C ALA A 135 -6.49 -4.30 -25.84
N THR A 136 -6.72 -3.79 -24.64
CA THR A 136 -5.98 -4.17 -23.44
C THR A 136 -6.46 -5.53 -22.93
N ILE A 137 -5.51 -6.43 -22.70
CA ILE A 137 -5.75 -7.73 -22.05
C ILE A 137 -5.23 -7.65 -20.62
N TYR A 138 -5.98 -8.21 -19.68
CA TYR A 138 -5.70 -8.15 -18.26
C TYR A 138 -5.35 -9.53 -17.71
N GLN A 139 -4.53 -9.54 -16.66
CA GLN A 139 -4.24 -10.73 -15.86
C GLN A 139 -5.49 -11.17 -15.08
N PRO A 140 -5.52 -12.40 -14.53
CA PRO A 140 -6.57 -12.80 -13.61
C PRO A 140 -6.71 -11.83 -12.45
N TYR A 141 -7.94 -11.65 -11.98
CA TYR A 141 -8.24 -10.80 -10.86
C TYR A 141 -7.55 -11.28 -9.59
N LYS A 142 -7.02 -10.34 -8.82
CA LYS A 142 -6.53 -10.56 -7.45
C LYS A 142 -7.48 -9.88 -6.49
N THR A 143 -7.67 -10.49 -5.32
CA THR A 143 -8.51 -9.95 -4.27
C THR A 143 -7.69 -9.78 -2.99
N VAL A 144 -7.80 -8.62 -2.38
CA VAL A 144 -7.27 -8.29 -1.06
C VAL A 144 -8.45 -7.89 -0.18
N THR A 145 -8.54 -8.47 0.99
CA THR A 145 -9.52 -8.10 2.00
C THR A 145 -8.79 -7.45 3.16
N LEU A 146 -9.16 -6.21 3.46
CA LEU A 146 -8.71 -5.49 4.65
C LEU A 146 -9.85 -5.48 5.66
N ARG A 147 -9.53 -5.71 6.92
CA ARG A 147 -10.49 -5.71 8.01
C ARG A 147 -9.94 -4.93 9.18
N LEU A 148 -10.66 -3.91 9.63
CA LEU A 148 -10.24 -3.10 10.77
C LEU A 148 -10.11 -3.95 12.03
N GLY A 149 -9.19 -3.59 12.93
CA GLY A 149 -8.83 -4.39 14.11
C GLY A 149 -7.82 -5.51 13.83
N THR A 150 -7.86 -6.16 12.65
CA THR A 150 -6.83 -7.13 12.22
C THR A 150 -5.78 -6.53 11.30
N ASP A 151 -6.21 -5.67 10.38
CA ASP A 151 -5.36 -4.90 9.48
C ASP A 151 -5.30 -3.43 9.95
N PRO A 152 -4.20 -2.71 9.66
CA PRO A 152 -4.06 -1.33 10.11
C PRO A 152 -5.15 -0.41 9.54
N GLY A 153 -5.69 0.43 10.41
CA GLY A 153 -6.73 1.39 10.10
C GLY A 153 -7.30 2.00 11.39
N MET A 154 -8.36 2.79 11.25
CA MET A 154 -9.03 3.48 12.35
C MET A 154 -10.52 3.60 12.07
N ASP A 155 -11.35 3.63 13.12
CA ASP A 155 -12.76 3.97 13.05
C ASP A 155 -13.23 4.84 14.22
N ALA A 156 -14.18 5.74 13.95
CA ALA A 156 -14.75 6.57 15.01
C ALA A 156 -16.16 7.02 14.72
N ASN A 157 -16.95 7.23 15.77
CA ASN A 157 -18.24 7.88 15.71
C ASN A 157 -18.16 9.30 16.28
N ILE A 158 -18.80 10.26 15.59
CA ILE A 158 -18.90 11.65 16.05
C ILE A 158 -20.35 12.11 16.09
N SER A 159 -20.74 12.76 17.19
CA SER A 159 -22.13 13.13 17.45
C SER A 159 -22.33 14.63 17.64
N SER A 160 -23.30 15.22 16.94
CA SER A 160 -23.67 16.62 17.14
C SER A 160 -24.41 16.86 18.47
N LEU A 161 -24.99 15.83 19.09
CA LEU A 161 -25.57 15.92 20.44
C LEU A 161 -24.50 16.01 21.52
N LEU A 162 -23.36 15.36 21.27
CA LEU A 162 -22.24 15.25 22.18
C LEU A 162 -21.00 15.81 21.51
N PRO A 163 -20.98 17.12 21.19
CA PRO A 163 -20.07 17.65 20.19
C PRO A 163 -18.60 17.72 20.64
N ASN A 164 -18.34 17.47 21.91
CA ASN A 164 -17.00 17.42 22.49
C ASN A 164 -16.61 16.00 22.92
N ALA A 165 -17.47 15.01 22.73
CA ALA A 165 -17.17 13.63 23.09
C ALA A 165 -16.36 12.97 21.98
N ASN A 166 -15.39 12.16 22.39
CA ASN A 166 -14.73 11.18 21.52
C ASN A 166 -15.40 9.82 21.74
N SER A 167 -15.71 9.14 20.65
CA SER A 167 -16.28 7.78 20.65
C SER A 167 -15.50 6.87 19.72
N GLY A 168 -14.17 6.97 19.74
CA GLY A 168 -13.26 6.13 18.93
C GLY A 168 -13.30 4.66 19.35
N ALA A 169 -13.48 4.37 20.64
CA ALA A 169 -13.64 2.99 21.14
C ALA A 169 -15.11 2.56 21.29
N GLY A 170 -16.02 3.20 20.56
CA GLY A 170 -17.47 2.94 20.63
C GLY A 170 -17.98 2.19 19.40
N ASP A 171 -19.23 1.74 19.47
CA ASP A 171 -19.93 1.25 18.28
C ASP A 171 -20.10 2.40 17.26
N ASN A 172 -20.02 2.04 15.99
CA ASN A 172 -20.14 3.00 14.90
C ASN A 172 -21.61 3.31 14.61
N VAL A 173 -22.05 4.53 14.88
CA VAL A 173 -23.44 4.94 14.70
C VAL A 173 -23.58 5.94 13.57
N ILE A 174 -24.53 5.68 12.67
CA ILE A 174 -24.98 6.65 11.67
C ILE A 174 -26.44 6.97 11.94
N GLN A 175 -26.74 8.24 12.23
CA GLN A 175 -28.10 8.65 12.57
C GLN A 175 -28.36 10.10 12.20
N LYS A 176 -29.59 10.36 11.75
CA LYS A 176 -30.15 11.71 11.67
C LYS A 176 -31.50 11.72 12.37
N GLY A 177 -31.57 12.42 13.50
CA GLY A 177 -32.73 12.39 14.38
C GLY A 177 -33.15 13.78 14.83
N LYS A 178 -34.28 13.86 15.52
CA LYS A 178 -34.82 15.11 16.08
C LYS A 178 -35.10 14.94 17.56
N LEU A 179 -34.48 15.76 18.39
CA LEU A 179 -34.71 15.83 19.85
C LEU A 179 -35.12 17.25 20.22
N PHE A 180 -36.17 17.39 21.03
CA PHE A 180 -36.67 18.68 21.55
C PHE A 180 -36.71 19.79 20.49
N SER A 181 -37.24 19.48 19.30
CA SER A 181 -37.35 20.33 18.11
C SER A 181 -36.07 20.64 17.29
N SER A 182 -34.90 20.17 17.72
CA SER A 182 -33.62 20.35 17.02
C SER A 182 -33.15 19.07 16.33
N TRP A 183 -32.58 19.22 15.13
CA TRP A 183 -31.95 18.11 14.41
C TRP A 183 -30.58 17.79 15.00
N TYR A 184 -30.24 16.50 15.03
CA TYR A 184 -28.92 16.02 15.39
C TYR A 184 -28.45 14.91 14.45
N TYR A 185 -27.12 14.74 14.42
CA TYR A 185 -26.42 13.89 13.47
C TYR A 185 -25.35 13.07 14.20
N ASN A 186 -25.25 11.80 13.84
CA ASN A 186 -24.10 10.94 14.14
C ASN A 186 -23.48 10.54 12.80
N ASN A 187 -22.20 10.88 12.62
CA ASN A 187 -21.42 10.48 11.46
C ASN A 187 -20.38 9.45 11.89
N GLN A 188 -20.04 8.55 10.99
CA GLN A 188 -18.97 7.59 11.18
C GLN A 188 -17.77 7.96 10.31
N LEU A 189 -16.56 7.79 10.86
CA LEU A 189 -15.29 7.91 10.18
C LEU A 189 -14.64 6.52 10.11
N LEU A 190 -14.06 6.19 8.96
CA LEU A 190 -13.32 4.95 8.73
C LEU A 190 -12.05 5.23 7.92
N GLN A 191 -10.92 4.65 8.28
CA GLN A 191 -9.70 4.69 7.46
C GLN A 191 -9.10 3.29 7.36
N PHE A 192 -8.78 2.87 6.14
CA PHE A 192 -8.03 1.63 5.87
C PHE A 192 -6.65 2.00 5.32
N ASP A 193 -5.61 1.39 5.86
CA ASP A 193 -4.28 1.51 5.27
C ASP A 193 -4.13 0.49 4.14
N LEU A 194 -4.02 0.99 2.91
CA LEU A 194 -3.88 0.13 1.74
C LEU A 194 -2.53 -0.59 1.76
N PRO A 195 -2.51 -1.92 1.57
CA PRO A 195 -1.28 -2.68 1.63
C PRO A 195 -0.45 -2.43 0.39
N ASN A 196 0.87 -2.51 0.57
CA ASN A 196 1.84 -2.38 -0.50
C ASN A 196 1.76 -3.51 -1.55
N SER A 197 0.99 -4.58 -1.28
CA SER A 197 0.74 -5.67 -2.21
C SER A 197 -0.09 -5.27 -3.43
N ILE A 198 -0.85 -4.16 -3.34
CA ILE A 198 -1.62 -3.63 -4.47
C ILE A 198 -0.73 -2.65 -5.26
N PRO A 199 -0.42 -2.93 -6.54
CA PRO A 199 0.40 -2.05 -7.35
C PRO A 199 -0.23 -0.67 -7.54
N VAL A 200 0.58 0.40 -7.52
CA VAL A 200 0.13 1.79 -7.78
C VAL A 200 -0.57 1.96 -9.12
N LYS A 201 -0.20 1.15 -10.12
CA LYS A 201 -0.79 1.16 -11.48
C LYS A 201 -1.80 0.04 -11.72
N ALA A 202 -2.24 -0.65 -10.67
CA ALA A 202 -3.30 -1.64 -10.80
C ALA A 202 -4.61 -0.95 -11.19
N HIS A 203 -5.39 -1.62 -12.04
CA HIS A 203 -6.76 -1.21 -12.32
C HIS A 203 -7.67 -1.84 -11.28
N ILE A 204 -8.39 -1.01 -10.53
CA ILE A 204 -9.32 -1.50 -9.52
C ILE A 204 -10.63 -1.83 -10.23
N VAL A 205 -10.97 -3.11 -10.21
CA VAL A 205 -12.19 -3.64 -10.81
C VAL A 205 -13.38 -3.38 -9.90
N SER A 206 -13.17 -3.55 -8.59
CA SER A 206 -14.12 -3.21 -7.55
C SER A 206 -13.39 -2.96 -6.22
N ALA A 207 -13.96 -2.11 -5.39
CA ALA A 207 -13.58 -1.96 -3.99
C ALA A 207 -14.85 -1.85 -3.14
N GLN A 208 -15.24 -2.97 -2.54
CA GLN A 208 -16.47 -3.11 -1.77
C GLN A 208 -16.19 -2.87 -0.29
N LEU A 209 -16.65 -1.74 0.25
CA LEU A 209 -16.75 -1.53 1.68
C LEU A 209 -18.00 -2.25 2.20
N GLN A 210 -17.83 -3.17 3.14
CA GLN A 210 -18.92 -3.89 3.78
C GLN A 210 -18.94 -3.58 5.27
N LEU A 211 -20.11 -3.16 5.76
CA LEU A 211 -20.35 -2.82 7.16
C LEU A 211 -21.45 -3.70 7.73
N TYR A 212 -21.16 -4.39 8.83
CA TYR A 212 -22.14 -5.24 9.50
C TYR A 212 -23.10 -4.41 10.35
N GLN A 213 -24.39 -4.52 10.09
CA GLN A 213 -25.43 -3.82 10.83
C GLN A 213 -25.81 -4.60 12.09
N ASN A 214 -25.35 -4.13 13.25
CA ASN A 214 -25.73 -4.65 14.56
C ASN A 214 -27.20 -4.35 14.87
N SER A 215 -27.68 -3.14 14.52
CA SER A 215 -29.09 -2.78 14.61
C SER A 215 -29.45 -1.65 13.65
N GLY A 216 -30.74 -1.53 13.30
CA GLY A 216 -31.17 -0.51 12.35
C GLY A 216 -32.68 -0.30 12.26
N THR A 217 -33.08 0.97 12.17
CA THR A 217 -34.48 1.39 12.05
C THR A 217 -34.67 2.35 10.89
N GLY A 218 -35.82 2.22 10.23
CA GLY A 218 -36.14 2.95 8.99
C GLY A 218 -35.47 2.34 7.76
N THR A 219 -35.80 2.90 6.59
CA THR A 219 -35.15 2.60 5.30
C THR A 219 -34.74 3.94 4.71
N GLY A 220 -33.50 4.05 4.25
CA GLY A 220 -33.00 5.30 3.69
C GLY A 220 -31.58 5.19 3.18
N ASP A 221 -31.12 6.26 2.55
CA ASP A 221 -29.81 6.29 1.91
C ASP A 221 -28.70 6.66 2.90
N VAL A 222 -27.62 5.88 2.84
CA VAL A 222 -26.34 6.17 3.49
C VAL A 222 -25.33 6.56 2.42
N THR A 223 -24.67 7.70 2.62
CA THR A 223 -23.69 8.27 1.69
C THR A 223 -22.28 8.13 2.24
N ILE A 224 -21.34 7.83 1.34
CA ILE A 224 -19.90 7.76 1.62
C ILE A 224 -19.22 8.98 1.02
N HIS A 225 -18.42 9.67 1.81
CA HIS A 225 -17.65 10.85 1.40
C HIS A 225 -16.15 10.65 1.65
N LYS A 226 -15.31 11.23 0.79
CA LYS A 226 -13.86 11.24 0.99
C LYS A 226 -13.49 12.26 2.06
N VAL A 227 -12.77 11.85 3.09
CA VAL A 227 -12.24 12.77 4.12
C VAL A 227 -11.05 13.54 3.53
N THR A 228 -10.99 14.84 3.78
CA THR A 228 -9.97 15.74 3.19
C THR A 228 -8.90 16.19 4.20
N ARG A 229 -8.98 15.72 5.45
CA ARG A 229 -8.04 16.06 6.52
C ARG A 229 -7.77 14.84 7.40
N SER A 230 -6.52 14.67 7.80
CA SER A 230 -6.13 13.65 8.80
C SER A 230 -6.82 13.89 10.15
N TRP A 231 -7.16 12.81 10.83
CA TRP A 231 -7.83 12.81 12.13
C TRP A 231 -7.23 11.74 13.03
N LEU A 232 -7.44 11.88 14.34
CA LEU A 232 -6.99 10.93 15.36
C LEU A 232 -8.21 10.21 15.94
N GLU A 233 -8.17 8.88 16.01
CA GLU A 233 -9.29 8.06 16.47
C GLU A 233 -9.73 8.36 17.91
N GLY A 234 -8.78 8.43 18.84
CA GLY A 234 -9.04 8.52 20.28
C GLY A 234 -9.45 7.18 20.89
N THR A 235 -9.32 7.04 22.21
CA THR A 235 -9.47 5.73 22.88
C THR A 235 -10.73 5.63 23.73
N LYS A 236 -11.60 6.64 23.66
CA LYS A 236 -12.69 6.81 24.63
C LYS A 236 -14.04 6.48 24.00
N SER A 237 -14.97 6.09 24.87
CA SER A 237 -16.35 5.70 24.51
C SER A 237 -17.40 6.47 25.33
N THR A 238 -16.98 7.44 26.19
CA THR A 238 -17.89 8.06 27.17
C THR A 238 -18.00 9.59 27.05
N ILE A 239 -19.23 10.07 27.30
CA ILE A 239 -19.66 11.47 27.14
C ILE A 239 -19.13 12.45 28.19
N PHE A 240 -18.47 11.95 29.24
CA PHE A 240 -18.02 12.75 30.39
C PHE A 240 -16.50 12.97 30.42
N SER A 241 -15.79 12.51 29.39
CA SER A 241 -14.33 12.56 29.33
C SER A 241 -13.85 13.65 28.36
N THR A 242 -12.68 14.24 28.65
CA THR A 242 -12.01 15.14 27.70
C THR A 242 -11.65 14.37 26.44
N ALA A 243 -11.96 14.93 25.25
CA ALA A 243 -11.58 14.31 24.00
C ALA A 243 -10.06 14.09 23.91
N ASP A 244 -9.65 12.88 23.55
CA ASP A 244 -8.28 12.47 23.25
C ASP A 244 -8.11 12.11 21.77
N GLY A 245 -9.14 12.39 20.96
CA GLY A 245 -9.19 12.16 19.53
C GLY A 245 -10.38 12.88 18.92
N VAL A 246 -10.81 12.42 17.76
CA VAL A 246 -11.80 13.06 16.91
C VAL A 246 -13.13 13.25 17.65
N THR A 247 -13.76 14.41 17.42
CA THR A 247 -15.08 14.77 17.93
C THR A 247 -15.87 15.43 16.81
N TRP A 248 -17.14 15.78 17.08
CA TRP A 248 -17.92 16.58 16.16
C TRP A 248 -17.29 17.95 15.86
N LYS A 249 -16.55 18.54 16.81
CA LYS A 249 -15.93 19.86 16.65
C LYS A 249 -14.48 19.82 16.20
N THR A 250 -13.73 18.79 16.56
CA THR A 250 -12.27 18.74 16.43
C THR A 250 -11.81 17.45 15.76
N TYR A 251 -10.77 17.52 14.92
CA TYR A 251 -10.24 16.34 14.23
C TYR A 251 -9.26 15.51 15.06
N ASP A 252 -8.71 16.07 16.14
CA ASP A 252 -7.70 15.43 16.99
C ASP A 252 -7.94 15.64 18.50
N GLY A 253 -9.14 16.08 18.86
CA GLY A 253 -9.51 16.43 20.25
C GLY A 253 -9.15 17.86 20.67
N THR A 254 -8.40 18.59 19.85
CA THR A 254 -7.93 19.96 20.16
C THR A 254 -8.23 20.96 19.05
N ASN A 255 -7.91 20.62 17.81
CA ASN A 255 -8.00 21.50 16.65
C ASN A 255 -9.33 21.32 15.92
N ALA A 256 -9.98 22.43 15.59
CA ALA A 256 -11.31 22.43 15.01
C ALA A 256 -11.32 21.96 13.54
N TRP A 257 -12.39 21.28 13.14
CA TRP A 257 -12.77 21.12 11.74
C TRP A 257 -13.06 22.48 11.10
N ALA A 258 -12.95 22.59 9.77
CA ALA A 258 -13.44 23.76 9.05
C ALA A 258 -14.97 23.89 9.17
N SER A 259 -15.67 22.76 9.22
CA SER A 259 -17.10 22.69 9.55
C SER A 259 -17.38 21.57 10.56
N PRO A 260 -18.21 21.80 11.59
CA PRO A 260 -18.55 20.75 12.55
C PRO A 260 -19.15 19.52 11.86
N GLY A 261 -18.70 18.33 12.28
CA GLY A 261 -19.09 17.05 11.70
C GLY A 261 -18.11 16.46 10.69
N GLY A 262 -16.94 17.08 10.48
CA GLY A 262 -15.84 16.56 9.66
C GLY A 262 -15.51 17.41 8.43
N ASP A 263 -14.25 17.37 7.98
CA ASP A 263 -13.81 17.94 6.70
C ASP A 263 -13.81 16.85 5.61
N TYR A 264 -14.75 16.93 4.67
CA TYR A 264 -14.96 15.94 3.62
C TYR A 264 -15.39 16.58 2.30
N ASP A 265 -15.23 15.83 1.19
CA ASP A 265 -15.75 16.22 -0.12
C ASP A 265 -17.28 16.15 -0.12
N ALA A 266 -17.94 17.26 -0.45
CA ALA A 266 -19.40 17.34 -0.51
C ALA A 266 -20.01 16.38 -1.53
N THR A 267 -19.26 15.96 -2.57
CA THR A 267 -19.73 14.97 -3.53
C THR A 267 -19.65 13.57 -2.90
N ALA A 268 -20.79 12.88 -2.82
CA ALA A 268 -20.80 11.49 -2.37
C ALA A 268 -20.02 10.61 -3.34
N ALA A 269 -19.07 9.84 -2.83
CA ALA A 269 -18.31 8.86 -3.58
C ALA A 269 -19.11 7.57 -3.82
N SER A 270 -20.03 7.25 -2.92
CA SER A 270 -20.93 6.10 -3.03
C SER A 270 -22.21 6.36 -2.25
N THR A 271 -23.28 5.67 -2.62
CA THR A 271 -24.58 5.75 -1.94
C THR A 271 -25.22 4.38 -1.97
N SER A 272 -25.78 3.96 -0.85
CA SER A 272 -26.45 2.67 -0.70
C SER A 272 -27.70 2.84 0.14
N THR A 273 -28.81 2.27 -0.32
CA THR A 273 -30.05 2.25 0.46
C THR A 273 -29.96 1.12 1.47
N VAL A 274 -29.97 1.48 2.76
CA VAL A 274 -29.94 0.53 3.88
C VAL A 274 -31.36 0.32 4.39
N THR A 275 -31.70 -0.92 4.75
CA THR A 275 -33.03 -1.29 5.24
C THR A 275 -33.01 -1.58 6.74
N SER A 276 -34.18 -1.48 7.38
CA SER A 276 -34.32 -1.80 8.81
C SER A 276 -34.03 -3.28 9.06
N GLY A 277 -33.27 -3.58 10.13
CA GLY A 277 -32.91 -4.95 10.48
C GLY A 277 -31.66 -5.05 11.34
N SER A 278 -31.24 -6.28 11.60
CA SER A 278 -29.99 -6.64 12.30
C SER A 278 -29.40 -7.87 11.63
N GLY A 279 -28.07 -7.97 11.58
CA GLY A 279 -27.38 -9.12 11.00
C GLY A 279 -27.25 -9.10 9.47
N ILE A 280 -27.28 -7.91 8.87
CA ILE A 280 -27.13 -7.71 7.43
C ILE A 280 -25.89 -6.84 7.14
N PHE A 281 -25.26 -7.04 5.99
CA PHE A 281 -24.16 -6.19 5.54
C PHE A 281 -24.66 -5.09 4.61
N ALA A 282 -24.34 -3.84 4.94
CA ALA A 282 -24.43 -2.73 4.01
C ALA A 282 -23.18 -2.71 3.12
N ASN A 283 -23.36 -2.54 1.80
CA ASN A 283 -22.29 -2.61 0.81
C ASN A 283 -22.18 -1.28 0.06
N PHE A 284 -20.95 -0.80 -0.14
CA PHE A 284 -20.64 0.42 -0.87
C PHE A 284 -19.49 0.18 -1.84
N GLU A 285 -19.68 0.58 -3.11
CA GLU A 285 -18.62 0.53 -4.11
C GLU A 285 -17.82 1.84 -4.09
N ILE A 286 -16.51 1.75 -3.83
CA ILE A 286 -15.60 2.90 -3.68
C ILE A 286 -14.33 2.78 -4.52
N ALA A 287 -14.31 1.97 -5.59
CA ALA A 287 -13.16 1.78 -6.47
C ALA A 287 -12.45 3.09 -6.89
N PRO A 288 -13.15 4.16 -7.30
CA PRO A 288 -12.49 5.41 -7.69
C PRO A 288 -11.67 6.07 -6.57
N LEU A 289 -12.12 5.93 -5.31
CA LEU A 289 -11.37 6.44 -4.15
C LEU A 289 -10.09 5.63 -3.93
N VAL A 290 -10.20 4.30 -3.99
CA VAL A 290 -9.06 3.40 -3.83
C VAL A 290 -8.02 3.61 -4.93
N GLU A 291 -8.44 3.79 -6.20
CA GLU A 291 -7.52 4.19 -7.29
C GLU A 291 -6.81 5.53 -7.00
N GLY A 292 -7.56 6.51 -6.49
CA GLY A 292 -6.99 7.80 -6.06
C GLY A 292 -5.97 7.66 -4.92
N TRP A 293 -6.23 6.79 -3.96
CA TRP A 293 -5.31 6.52 -2.85
C TRP A 293 -4.08 5.72 -3.27
N LEU A 294 -4.19 4.80 -4.23
CA LEU A 294 -3.03 4.09 -4.75
C LEU A 294 -2.10 5.03 -5.52
N THR A 295 -2.67 5.94 -6.31
CA THR A 295 -1.89 6.95 -7.07
C THR A 295 -1.32 8.05 -6.20
N SER A 296 -2.06 8.48 -5.16
CA SER A 296 -1.63 9.51 -4.20
C SER A 296 -1.91 9.08 -2.76
N PRO A 297 -1.07 8.18 -2.18
CA PRO A 297 -1.32 7.59 -0.86
C PRO A 297 -1.41 8.59 0.30
N THR A 298 -0.77 9.74 0.16
CA THR A 298 -0.83 10.83 1.16
C THR A 298 -2.20 11.51 1.25
N THR A 299 -3.11 11.20 0.33
CA THR A 299 -4.49 11.72 0.32
C THR A 299 -5.51 10.76 0.94
N ASN A 300 -5.06 9.61 1.44
CA ASN A 300 -5.91 8.67 2.16
C ASN A 300 -6.07 9.12 3.62
N PHE A 301 -7.13 9.89 3.88
CA PHE A 301 -7.56 10.25 5.23
C PHE A 301 -8.82 9.49 5.64
N GLY A 302 -9.20 8.47 4.85
CA GLY A 302 -10.39 7.68 5.08
C GLY A 302 -11.68 8.24 4.49
N LEU A 303 -12.77 7.80 5.07
CA LEU A 303 -14.15 7.88 4.62
C LEU A 303 -15.00 8.45 5.74
N LEU A 304 -15.99 9.24 5.36
CA LEU A 304 -17.02 9.74 6.26
C LEU A 304 -18.38 9.25 5.77
N LEU A 305 -19.13 8.62 6.65
CA LEU A 305 -20.44 8.07 6.37
C LEU A 305 -21.53 8.89 7.04
N LYS A 306 -22.61 9.13 6.30
CA LYS A 306 -23.73 9.97 6.75
C LYS A 306 -25.08 9.36 6.37
N ALA A 307 -26.09 9.67 7.18
CA ALA A 307 -27.49 9.40 6.87
C ALA A 307 -28.13 10.60 6.18
N GLU A 308 -28.80 10.38 5.05
CA GLU A 308 -29.55 11.43 4.34
C GLU A 308 -30.99 11.56 4.85
N ASP A 309 -31.59 10.43 5.27
CA ASP A 309 -32.97 10.33 5.76
C ASP A 309 -33.07 10.27 7.30
N THR A 310 -34.29 10.27 7.84
CA THR A 310 -34.56 10.02 9.27
C THR A 310 -34.39 8.54 9.62
N ILE A 311 -33.15 8.07 9.60
CA ILE A 311 -32.73 6.69 9.87
C ILE A 311 -31.75 6.64 11.05
N SER A 312 -31.65 5.46 11.67
CA SER A 312 -30.69 5.18 12.74
C SER A 312 -30.14 3.78 12.57
N TYR A 313 -28.84 3.68 12.25
CA TYR A 313 -28.11 2.44 12.06
C TYR A 313 -26.90 2.38 12.99
N VAL A 314 -26.66 1.22 13.57
CA VAL A 314 -25.46 0.91 14.35
C VAL A 314 -24.71 -0.18 13.60
N PHE A 315 -23.54 0.17 13.11
CA PHE A 315 -22.61 -0.75 12.48
C PHE A 315 -21.58 -1.24 13.51
N ALA A 316 -21.10 -2.46 13.33
CA ALA A 316 -19.97 -2.96 14.10
C ALA A 316 -18.73 -2.07 13.88
N SER A 317 -17.99 -1.82 14.95
CA SER A 317 -16.66 -1.21 14.91
C SER A 317 -15.56 -2.26 14.97
N GLN A 318 -14.31 -1.83 14.87
CA GLN A 318 -13.16 -2.71 15.11
C GLN A 318 -13.10 -3.23 16.55
N GLU A 319 -13.84 -2.61 17.47
CA GLU A 319 -13.95 -3.00 18.88
C GLU A 319 -15.02 -4.09 19.12
N ASP A 320 -15.79 -4.50 18.09
CA ASP A 320 -16.74 -5.60 18.22
C ASP A 320 -15.99 -6.88 18.60
N THR A 321 -16.48 -7.61 19.59
CA THR A 321 -15.85 -8.85 20.06
C THR A 321 -15.81 -9.95 18.99
N ASP A 322 -16.69 -9.88 17.99
CA ASP A 322 -16.71 -10.79 16.85
C ASP A 322 -16.02 -10.15 15.63
N VAL A 323 -14.77 -10.55 15.41
CA VAL A 323 -13.95 -10.08 14.29
C VAL A 323 -14.58 -10.30 12.92
N THR A 324 -15.55 -11.21 12.77
CA THR A 324 -16.21 -11.43 11.47
C THR A 324 -17.16 -10.30 11.08
N LYS A 325 -17.53 -9.44 12.04
CA LYS A 325 -18.43 -8.29 11.84
C LYS A 325 -17.68 -6.98 11.59
N HIS A 326 -16.38 -6.94 11.85
CA HIS A 326 -15.56 -5.74 11.70
C HIS A 326 -15.70 -5.13 10.30
N PRO A 327 -15.64 -3.79 10.18
CA PRO A 327 -15.62 -3.12 8.89
C PRO A 327 -14.57 -3.72 7.97
N GLN A 328 -14.98 -4.09 6.76
CA GLN A 328 -14.09 -4.73 5.78
C GLN A 328 -14.13 -4.04 4.43
N LEU A 329 -12.96 -3.91 3.80
CA LEU A 329 -12.78 -3.40 2.46
C LEU A 329 -12.20 -4.51 1.57
N ILE A 330 -13.01 -4.97 0.61
CA ILE A 330 -12.65 -6.03 -0.33
C ILE A 330 -12.29 -5.38 -1.66
N ILE A 331 -11.01 -5.40 -2.00
CA ILE A 331 -10.46 -4.78 -3.22
C ILE A 331 -10.15 -5.89 -4.22
N THR A 332 -10.84 -5.85 -5.36
CA THR A 332 -10.52 -6.69 -6.51
C THR A 332 -9.84 -5.85 -7.57
N TYR A 333 -8.65 -6.27 -7.98
CA TYR A 333 -7.83 -5.54 -8.94
C TYR A 333 -7.23 -6.46 -9.99
N THR A 334 -6.82 -5.87 -11.11
CA THR A 334 -6.06 -6.54 -12.15
C THR A 334 -5.01 -5.61 -12.74
N CYS A 335 -4.09 -6.17 -13.50
CA CYS A 335 -3.06 -5.44 -14.19
C CYS A 335 -3.01 -5.88 -15.64
N GLU A 336 -2.59 -4.97 -16.51
CA GLU A 336 -2.42 -5.28 -17.92
C GLU A 336 -1.41 -6.44 -18.12
N CYS A 337 -1.71 -7.35 -19.04
CA CYS A 337 -0.82 -8.43 -19.41
C CYS A 337 0.53 -7.89 -19.89
N GLY A 338 1.63 -8.41 -19.33
CA GLY A 338 2.99 -7.90 -19.56
C GLY A 338 3.43 -6.77 -18.61
N LYS A 339 2.53 -6.27 -17.76
CA LYS A 339 2.89 -5.38 -16.64
C LYS A 339 2.97 -6.15 -15.32
N PRO A 340 3.83 -5.77 -14.36
CA PRO A 340 3.85 -6.40 -13.04
C PRO A 340 2.50 -6.23 -12.34
N CYS A 341 1.96 -7.30 -11.76
CA CYS A 341 0.78 -7.25 -10.90
C CYS A 341 1.09 -7.53 -9.43
N ALA A 342 2.28 -7.12 -9.02
CA ALA A 342 2.76 -7.10 -7.66
C ALA A 342 3.53 -5.77 -7.44
N PRO A 343 3.85 -5.39 -6.19
CA PRO A 343 4.55 -4.16 -5.89
C PRO A 343 5.80 -4.00 -6.75
N ALA A 344 5.96 -2.80 -7.31
CA ALA A 344 7.18 -2.44 -8.02
C ALA A 344 8.37 -2.55 -7.05
N LYS A 345 9.50 -3.06 -7.54
CA LYS A 345 10.72 -3.15 -6.74
C LYS A 345 11.68 -1.98 -7.03
N LYS A 346 12.41 -1.57 -6.01
CA LYS A 346 13.71 -0.92 -6.18
C LYS A 346 14.77 -2.00 -6.13
N VAL A 347 15.71 -1.94 -7.07
CA VAL A 347 16.84 -2.86 -7.18
C VAL A 347 18.08 -2.11 -6.71
N TYR A 348 18.80 -2.67 -5.73
CA TYR A 348 20.05 -2.11 -5.20
C TYR A 348 21.19 -3.08 -5.47
N TRP A 349 22.36 -2.57 -5.82
CA TRP A 349 23.56 -3.40 -6.01
C TRP A 349 24.83 -2.69 -5.55
N THR A 350 25.84 -3.49 -5.19
CA THR A 350 27.20 -3.01 -5.00
C THR A 350 27.98 -3.15 -6.30
N ASP A 351 28.88 -2.21 -6.57
CA ASP A 351 29.94 -2.34 -7.57
C ASP A 351 31.30 -2.24 -6.88
N ASP A 352 31.94 -3.40 -6.75
CA ASP A 352 33.17 -3.61 -5.98
C ASP A 352 34.32 -2.78 -6.54
N THR A 353 34.54 -2.83 -7.87
CA THR A 353 35.68 -2.12 -8.49
C THR A 353 35.38 -0.65 -8.74
N ALA A 354 34.12 -0.28 -9.02
CA ALA A 354 33.75 1.13 -9.13
C ALA A 354 33.69 1.82 -7.75
N ASN A 355 33.70 1.06 -6.65
CA ASN A 355 33.47 1.54 -5.29
C ASN A 355 32.18 2.37 -5.20
N LYS A 356 31.06 1.75 -5.60
CA LYS A 356 29.73 2.37 -5.56
C LYS A 356 28.70 1.43 -4.95
N ILE A 357 27.68 2.02 -4.36
CA ILE A 357 26.38 1.38 -4.14
C ILE A 357 25.39 2.16 -4.97
N GLN A 358 24.63 1.46 -5.79
CA GLN A 358 23.73 2.06 -6.78
C GLN A 358 22.34 1.46 -6.64
N MET A 359 21.36 2.14 -7.23
CA MET A 359 19.99 1.68 -7.29
C MET A 359 19.32 2.03 -8.60
N SER A 360 18.21 1.34 -8.91
CA SER A 360 17.32 1.68 -10.01
C SER A 360 15.88 1.29 -9.68
N ASP A 361 14.96 1.75 -10.53
CA ASP A 361 13.66 1.10 -10.65
C ASP A 361 13.79 -0.31 -11.25
N GLU A 362 12.77 -1.14 -11.04
CA GLU A 362 12.71 -2.53 -11.51
C GLU A 362 12.84 -2.70 -13.04
N ASP A 363 12.56 -1.64 -13.80
CA ASP A 363 12.69 -1.60 -15.25
C ASP A 363 14.05 -1.07 -15.74
N GLY A 364 14.93 -0.69 -14.81
CA GLY A 364 16.26 -0.14 -15.10
C GLY A 364 16.27 1.35 -15.35
N SER A 365 15.14 2.04 -15.22
CA SER A 365 15.10 3.50 -15.20
C SER A 365 15.60 4.07 -13.85
N ASN A 366 15.91 5.37 -13.82
CA ASN A 366 16.35 6.09 -12.62
C ASN A 366 17.53 5.41 -11.92
N VAL A 367 18.57 5.06 -12.69
CA VAL A 367 19.83 4.57 -12.15
C VAL A 367 20.53 5.69 -11.40
N GLU A 368 20.76 5.51 -10.11
CA GLU A 368 21.34 6.50 -9.22
C GLU A 368 22.54 5.92 -8.46
N ASP A 369 23.58 6.73 -8.31
CA ASP A 369 24.72 6.44 -7.46
C ASP A 369 24.38 6.82 -6.01
N LEU A 370 23.86 5.87 -5.23
CA LEU A 370 23.43 6.09 -3.86
C LEU A 370 24.59 6.45 -2.91
N ILE A 371 25.71 5.73 -3.01
CA ILE A 371 26.94 6.01 -2.26
C ILE A 371 28.12 5.90 -3.22
N THR A 372 28.99 6.91 -3.22
CA THR A 372 30.21 6.95 -4.05
C THR A 372 31.46 7.22 -3.21
N ALA A 373 32.62 6.86 -3.75
CA ALA A 373 33.93 7.15 -3.17
C ALA A 373 34.25 8.65 -3.00
N LEU A 374 33.52 9.56 -3.66
CA LEU A 374 33.71 11.01 -3.58
C LEU A 374 32.93 11.68 -2.43
N ASN A 375 32.13 10.92 -1.67
CA ASN A 375 31.44 11.45 -0.50
C ASN A 375 32.48 11.69 0.63
N PRO A 376 32.68 12.91 1.15
CA PRO A 376 33.88 13.27 1.94
C PRO A 376 33.99 12.60 3.32
N ILE A 377 33.01 11.79 3.72
CA ILE A 377 32.92 11.17 5.03
C ILE A 377 32.75 9.64 4.84
N THR A 378 33.87 8.92 4.81
CA THR A 378 34.04 7.46 5.02
C THR A 378 33.86 6.46 3.84
N GLY A 379 34.76 6.56 2.86
CA GLY A 379 35.44 5.43 2.19
C GLY A 379 34.66 4.12 1.97
N LEU A 380 34.06 3.99 0.77
CA LEU A 380 33.79 2.68 0.19
C LEU A 380 35.13 2.02 -0.16
N ASP A 381 35.32 0.81 0.34
CA ASP A 381 36.48 -0.03 0.05
C ASP A 381 35.95 -1.43 -0.29
N ARG A 382 35.84 -1.69 -1.60
CA ARG A 382 35.42 -2.98 -2.17
C ARG A 382 34.09 -3.47 -1.57
N PRO A 383 32.98 -2.74 -1.76
CA PRO A 383 31.68 -3.20 -1.28
C PRO A 383 31.29 -4.51 -1.98
N THR A 384 30.88 -5.53 -1.23
CA THR A 384 30.61 -6.87 -1.78
C THR A 384 29.14 -7.27 -1.69
N GLY A 385 28.61 -7.59 -0.52
CA GLY A 385 27.19 -7.87 -0.28
C GLY A 385 26.46 -6.66 0.28
N LEU A 386 25.15 -6.64 0.10
CA LEU A 386 24.28 -5.65 0.72
C LEU A 386 22.92 -6.26 1.07
N ASP A 387 22.23 -5.60 1.97
CA ASP A 387 20.81 -5.81 2.21
C ASP A 387 20.16 -4.54 2.77
N ILE A 388 18.82 -4.48 2.71
CA ILE A 388 18.06 -3.27 2.98
C ILE A 388 17.08 -3.48 4.12
N ASP A 389 17.17 -2.61 5.12
CA ASP A 389 16.09 -2.40 6.08
C ASP A 389 15.17 -1.31 5.55
N ALA A 390 14.15 -1.74 4.80
CA ALA A 390 13.18 -0.85 4.19
C ALA A 390 12.30 -0.15 5.24
N VAL A 391 12.05 -0.80 6.38
CA VAL A 391 11.18 -0.28 7.45
C VAL A 391 11.83 0.93 8.13
N ASN A 392 13.12 0.83 8.45
CA ASN A 392 13.87 1.91 9.09
C ASN A 392 14.60 2.81 8.07
N GLY A 393 14.47 2.53 6.78
CA GLY A 393 15.08 3.29 5.71
C GLY A 393 16.61 3.28 5.75
N LYS A 394 17.21 2.11 5.97
CA LYS A 394 18.66 1.90 6.05
C LYS A 394 19.16 0.90 5.01
N VAL A 395 20.35 1.18 4.46
CA VAL A 395 21.12 0.24 3.64
C VAL A 395 22.29 -0.29 4.46
N TYR A 396 22.52 -1.59 4.41
CA TYR A 396 23.63 -2.29 5.05
C TYR A 396 24.51 -2.91 3.98
N TRP A 397 25.82 -2.85 4.15
CA TRP A 397 26.75 -3.49 3.23
C TRP A 397 28.02 -3.96 3.92
N THR A 398 28.63 -4.98 3.31
CA THR A 398 29.99 -5.42 3.63
C THR A 398 30.98 -4.52 2.90
N ASN A 399 32.03 -4.10 3.58
CA ASN A 399 33.02 -3.14 3.12
C ASN A 399 34.41 -3.61 3.53
N ASN A 400 34.96 -4.56 2.76
CA ASN A 400 36.22 -5.24 3.07
C ASN A 400 36.21 -5.88 4.47
N LEU A 401 36.90 -5.32 5.47
CA LEU A 401 36.94 -5.85 6.84
C LEU A 401 35.78 -5.37 7.75
N GLN A 402 34.84 -4.60 7.19
CA GLN A 402 33.82 -3.90 7.97
C GLN A 402 32.41 -4.22 7.50
N ILE A 403 31.44 -4.11 8.41
CA ILE A 403 30.03 -3.93 8.06
C ILE A 403 29.67 -2.47 8.28
N LYS A 404 29.07 -1.85 7.28
CA LYS A 404 28.62 -0.46 7.33
C LYS A 404 27.13 -0.36 7.09
N ARG A 405 26.55 0.74 7.57
CA ARG A 405 25.15 1.12 7.39
C ARG A 405 25.04 2.59 7.05
N ALA A 406 24.03 2.95 6.26
CA ALA A 406 23.66 4.33 5.98
C ALA A 406 22.14 4.47 5.86
N ASN A 407 21.66 5.70 5.78
CA ASN A 407 20.32 5.99 5.32
C ASN A 407 20.14 5.59 3.85
N LEU A 408 18.90 5.28 3.43
CA LEU A 408 18.54 5.00 2.04
C LEU A 408 18.74 6.16 1.05
N ASN A 409 19.18 7.33 1.51
CA ASN A 409 19.63 8.44 0.66
C ASN A 409 21.16 8.61 0.67
N GLY A 410 21.91 7.62 1.18
CA GLY A 410 23.37 7.59 1.22
C GLY A 410 24.01 8.41 2.35
N THR A 411 23.22 9.07 3.20
CA THR A 411 23.73 9.87 4.33
C THR A 411 23.89 9.05 5.62
N ASN A 412 24.58 9.61 6.62
CA ASN A 412 24.78 8.99 7.95
C ASN A 412 25.43 7.60 7.90
N ILE A 413 26.60 7.53 7.24
CA ILE A 413 27.38 6.30 7.17
C ILE A 413 27.96 5.98 8.55
N GLU A 414 27.70 4.78 9.03
CA GLU A 414 28.13 4.24 10.31
C GLU A 414 28.84 2.92 10.10
N THR A 415 29.92 2.68 10.84
CA THR A 415 30.57 1.37 10.90
C THR A 415 29.98 0.58 12.06
N LEU A 416 29.31 -0.53 11.76
CA LEU A 416 28.64 -1.38 12.76
C LEU A 416 29.54 -2.49 13.27
N TYR A 417 30.47 -2.96 12.45
CA TYR A 417 31.42 -4.01 12.79
C TYR A 417 32.75 -3.75 12.11
N THR A 418 33.84 -4.02 12.83
CA THR A 418 35.20 -4.05 12.28
C THR A 418 35.85 -5.36 12.73
N GLY A 419 36.20 -6.20 11.77
CA GLY A 419 36.85 -7.49 11.99
C GLY A 419 38.26 -7.54 11.41
N VAL A 420 38.81 -8.75 11.38
CA VAL A 420 40.13 -9.06 10.77
C VAL A 420 40.02 -9.90 9.50
N LEU A 421 38.81 -10.40 9.20
CA LEU A 421 38.53 -11.20 8.01
C LEU A 421 37.71 -10.38 7.02
N VAL A 422 37.83 -10.71 5.74
CA VAL A 422 37.07 -10.04 4.67
C VAL A 422 35.61 -10.46 4.81
N THR A 423 34.74 -9.49 5.03
CA THR A 423 33.29 -9.66 5.01
C THR A 423 32.82 -9.86 3.56
N MET A 424 31.95 -10.85 3.33
CA MET A 424 31.55 -11.23 1.97
C MET A 424 30.11 -10.85 1.65
N ASP A 425 29.16 -11.36 2.42
CA ASP A 425 27.75 -11.05 2.25
C ASP A 425 27.07 -10.76 3.59
N ILE A 426 25.93 -10.06 3.53
CA ILE A 426 25.12 -9.70 4.69
C ILE A 426 23.64 -9.87 4.34
N LYS A 427 22.85 -10.43 5.26
CA LYS A 427 21.38 -10.41 5.20
C LYS A 427 20.77 -10.02 6.54
N LEU A 428 19.60 -9.40 6.50
CA LEU A 428 18.91 -8.85 7.64
C LEU A 428 17.63 -9.65 7.94
N ASP A 429 17.44 -9.93 9.23
CA ASP A 429 16.13 -10.22 9.80
C ASP A 429 15.64 -8.93 10.47
N VAL A 430 14.98 -8.08 9.67
CA VAL A 430 14.54 -6.75 10.12
C VAL A 430 13.54 -6.87 11.28
N ALA A 431 12.57 -7.78 11.15
CA ALA A 431 11.54 -7.99 12.18
C ALA A 431 12.12 -8.56 13.48
N GLY A 432 13.09 -9.48 13.39
CA GLY A 432 13.83 -10.01 14.54
C GLY A 432 14.93 -9.09 15.07
N GLY A 433 15.22 -7.98 14.38
CA GLY A 433 16.26 -7.03 14.76
C GLY A 433 17.67 -7.63 14.71
N LYS A 434 17.97 -8.48 13.71
CA LYS A 434 19.26 -9.16 13.57
C LYS A 434 19.88 -8.96 12.19
N MET A 435 21.21 -8.96 12.14
CA MET A 435 21.99 -9.07 10.91
C MET A 435 22.90 -10.30 10.95
N TYR A 436 23.10 -10.91 9.79
CA TYR A 436 23.90 -12.12 9.58
C TYR A 436 24.90 -11.86 8.47
N TRP A 437 26.16 -12.25 8.67
CA TRP A 437 27.18 -12.08 7.63
C TRP A 437 28.20 -13.21 7.61
N THR A 438 28.86 -13.34 6.47
CA THR A 438 29.90 -14.33 6.18
C THR A 438 31.28 -13.67 6.06
N HIS A 439 32.33 -14.47 6.29
CA HIS A 439 33.71 -14.06 6.07
C HIS A 439 34.46 -15.00 5.11
N ASP A 440 35.43 -14.46 4.37
CA ASP A 440 36.43 -15.21 3.57
C ASP A 440 37.87 -14.85 4.02
N ASN A 441 38.84 -15.69 3.63
CA ASN A 441 40.27 -15.78 3.99
C ASN A 441 40.67 -17.02 4.81
N GLY A 442 40.08 -18.19 4.53
CA GLY A 442 40.59 -19.49 5.01
C GLY A 442 40.18 -19.89 6.44
N ILE A 443 39.63 -18.97 7.24
CA ILE A 443 38.92 -19.26 8.50
C ILE A 443 37.44 -18.99 8.25
N SER A 444 36.62 -20.03 8.30
CA SER A 444 35.23 -20.00 7.83
C SER A 444 34.29 -19.62 8.96
N LEU A 445 33.74 -18.40 8.95
CA LEU A 445 32.83 -17.92 9.99
C LEU A 445 31.49 -17.47 9.40
N VAL A 446 30.41 -17.83 10.07
CA VAL A 446 29.13 -17.14 9.96
C VAL A 446 28.84 -16.45 11.29
N MET A 447 28.45 -15.19 11.20
CA MET A 447 28.28 -14.30 12.33
C MET A 447 26.84 -13.81 12.44
N ARG A 448 26.47 -13.36 13.63
CA ARG A 448 25.20 -12.70 13.93
C ARG A 448 25.41 -11.54 14.89
N ALA A 449 24.65 -10.46 14.72
CA ALA A 449 24.57 -9.34 15.65
C ALA A 449 23.17 -8.71 15.62
N ASN A 450 22.93 -7.76 16.51
CA ASN A 450 21.78 -6.85 16.39
C ASN A 450 21.98 -5.90 15.18
N LEU A 451 20.89 -5.32 14.67
CA LEU A 451 20.92 -4.38 13.53
C LEU A 451 21.78 -3.13 13.76
N ASP A 452 22.16 -2.83 15.00
CA ASP A 452 23.05 -1.72 15.37
C ASP A 452 24.52 -2.14 15.55
N GLY A 453 24.86 -3.41 15.30
CA GLY A 453 26.20 -3.96 15.51
C GLY A 453 26.45 -4.55 16.90
N SER A 454 25.57 -4.29 17.87
CA SER A 454 25.74 -4.81 19.23
C SER A 454 25.53 -6.32 19.31
N SER A 455 26.07 -6.95 20.35
CA SER A 455 25.95 -8.39 20.59
C SER A 455 26.45 -9.27 19.44
N SER A 456 27.52 -8.83 18.75
CA SER A 456 28.18 -9.61 17.70
C SER A 456 28.73 -10.93 18.24
N GLN A 457 28.42 -12.02 17.56
CA GLN A 457 28.83 -13.38 17.93
C GLN A 457 29.06 -14.26 16.69
N THR A 458 29.97 -15.21 16.83
CA THR A 458 30.15 -16.30 15.87
C THR A 458 29.06 -17.35 16.10
N ILE A 459 28.30 -17.68 15.07
CA ILE A 459 27.24 -18.72 15.13
C ILE A 459 27.61 -20.01 14.40
N ASN A 460 28.61 -19.98 13.50
CA ASN A 460 29.12 -21.19 12.87
C ASN A 460 30.60 -21.07 12.49
N THR A 461 31.35 -22.16 12.65
CA THR A 461 32.76 -22.29 12.24
C THR A 461 33.06 -23.56 11.41
N THR A 462 32.02 -24.35 11.09
CA THR A 462 32.18 -25.72 10.55
C THR A 462 32.03 -25.80 9.03
N LEU A 463 31.54 -24.73 8.39
CA LEU A 463 31.36 -24.67 6.93
C LEU A 463 32.68 -24.46 6.20
N SER A 464 32.73 -24.79 4.90
CA SER A 464 33.95 -24.68 4.07
C SER A 464 33.92 -23.43 3.19
N ARG A 465 34.58 -22.35 3.65
CA ARG A 465 34.61 -21.02 3.02
C ARG A 465 33.21 -20.53 2.62
N PRO A 466 32.32 -20.25 3.59
CA PRO A 466 31.00 -19.72 3.31
C PRO A 466 31.12 -18.32 2.70
N THR A 467 30.52 -18.07 1.54
CA THR A 467 30.68 -16.80 0.82
C THR A 467 29.42 -15.94 0.85
N TYR A 468 28.26 -16.44 0.43
CA TYR A 468 26.98 -15.71 0.46
C TYR A 468 25.95 -16.46 1.30
N LEU A 469 24.91 -15.75 1.72
CA LEU A 469 23.84 -16.32 2.52
C LEU A 469 22.47 -15.78 2.13
N SER A 470 21.44 -16.58 2.39
CA SER A 470 20.04 -16.20 2.27
C SER A 470 19.25 -16.71 3.47
N LEU A 471 18.17 -16.01 3.82
CA LEU A 471 17.38 -16.28 5.01
C LEU A 471 15.98 -16.75 4.62
N ASN A 472 15.51 -17.82 5.27
CA ASN A 472 14.09 -18.16 5.33
C ASN A 472 13.60 -17.91 6.75
N ILE A 473 13.19 -16.67 7.02
CA ILE A 473 12.84 -16.19 8.37
C ILE A 473 11.69 -16.99 8.97
N ASN A 474 10.62 -17.22 8.21
CA ASN A 474 9.44 -17.96 8.69
C ASN A 474 9.76 -19.40 9.09
N ALA A 475 10.71 -20.03 8.40
CA ALA A 475 11.18 -21.38 8.74
C ALA A 475 12.35 -21.38 9.74
N GLY A 476 12.87 -20.22 10.12
CA GLY A 476 14.00 -20.09 11.04
C GLY A 476 15.34 -20.61 10.49
N HIS A 477 15.57 -20.55 9.18
CA HIS A 477 16.77 -21.11 8.55
C HIS A 477 17.66 -20.09 7.82
N ILE A 478 18.96 -20.36 7.82
CA ILE A 478 20.01 -19.71 7.01
C ILE A 478 20.51 -20.72 5.99
N TYR A 479 20.60 -20.32 4.73
CA TYR A 479 21.20 -21.10 3.64
C TYR A 479 22.50 -20.43 3.20
N THR A 480 23.62 -21.15 3.15
CA THR A 480 24.93 -20.60 2.84
C THR A 480 25.56 -21.27 1.63
N THR A 481 26.22 -20.52 0.77
CA THR A 481 27.07 -21.09 -0.29
C THR A 481 28.46 -21.38 0.25
N ASN A 482 28.92 -22.62 0.13
CA ASN A 482 30.23 -23.06 0.58
C ASN A 482 31.17 -23.16 -0.62
N PHE A 483 31.94 -22.11 -0.85
CA PHE A 483 32.85 -22.01 -1.99
C PHE A 483 33.96 -23.07 -1.93
N GLY A 484 34.40 -23.45 -0.73
CA GLY A 484 35.56 -24.33 -0.54
C GLY A 484 35.35 -25.77 -1.00
N ASN A 485 34.12 -26.27 -0.94
CA ASN A 485 33.78 -27.65 -1.29
C ASN A 485 32.62 -27.79 -2.29
N GLY A 486 32.10 -26.67 -2.80
CA GLY A 486 31.08 -26.71 -3.85
C GLY A 486 29.71 -27.20 -3.35
N THR A 487 29.28 -26.73 -2.18
CA THR A 487 27.98 -27.11 -1.61
C THR A 487 27.16 -25.92 -1.15
N ILE A 488 25.88 -26.16 -0.90
CA ILE A 488 25.03 -25.26 -0.10
C ILE A 488 24.83 -25.91 1.26
N GLY A 489 25.04 -25.15 2.33
CA GLY A 489 24.73 -25.53 3.70
C GLY A 489 23.40 -24.95 4.18
N ARG A 490 22.86 -25.49 5.27
CA ARG A 490 21.70 -24.96 5.99
C ARG A 490 21.94 -25.01 7.49
N MET A 491 21.50 -24.01 8.23
CA MET A 491 21.47 -24.02 9.69
C MET A 491 20.27 -23.22 10.21
N ASN A 492 19.99 -23.31 11.50
CA ASN A 492 19.00 -22.46 12.15
C ASN A 492 19.52 -21.01 12.29
N LEU A 493 18.63 -20.03 12.50
CA LEU A 493 18.99 -18.62 12.74
C LEU A 493 19.89 -18.40 13.97
N ASP A 494 19.97 -19.37 14.89
CA ASP A 494 20.89 -19.34 16.03
C ASP A 494 22.23 -20.07 15.78
N GLY A 495 22.40 -20.67 14.60
CA GLY A 495 23.58 -21.46 14.24
C GLY A 495 23.48 -22.96 14.59
N SER A 496 22.39 -23.41 15.21
CA SER A 496 22.18 -24.83 15.53
C SER A 496 21.74 -25.65 14.29
N SER A 497 21.71 -26.98 14.44
CA SER A 497 21.19 -27.91 13.42
C SER A 497 21.84 -27.78 12.03
N VAL A 498 23.16 -27.62 12.02
CA VAL A 498 23.95 -27.38 10.80
C VAL A 498 23.96 -28.63 9.91
N VAL A 499 23.52 -28.46 8.67
CA VAL A 499 23.68 -29.39 7.56
C VAL A 499 24.70 -28.80 6.60
N THR A 500 25.93 -29.31 6.61
CA THR A 500 27.05 -28.72 5.86
C THR A 500 26.95 -28.92 4.36
N ASN A 501 26.34 -30.02 3.91
CA ASN A 501 26.21 -30.40 2.50
C ASN A 501 24.76 -30.74 2.16
N LEU A 502 23.89 -29.73 2.19
CA LEU A 502 22.49 -29.87 1.81
C LEU A 502 22.36 -30.10 0.30
N VAL A 503 23.10 -29.34 -0.52
CA VAL A 503 23.11 -29.45 -1.98
C VAL A 503 24.54 -29.57 -2.48
N SER A 504 24.80 -30.53 -3.38
CA SER A 504 26.05 -30.59 -4.15
C SER A 504 25.87 -29.78 -5.44
N THR A 505 26.52 -28.62 -5.55
CA THR A 505 26.20 -27.64 -6.60
C THR A 505 26.79 -27.96 -7.97
N GLN A 506 27.56 -29.06 -8.07
CA GLN A 506 28.25 -29.50 -9.29
C GLN A 506 29.10 -28.36 -9.91
N GLY A 507 29.92 -27.74 -9.08
CA GLY A 507 30.70 -26.54 -9.37
C GLY A 507 30.83 -25.67 -8.12
N THR A 508 31.46 -24.51 -8.24
CA THR A 508 31.66 -23.61 -7.12
C THR A 508 30.52 -22.58 -7.04
N PRO A 509 29.69 -22.58 -5.99
CA PRO A 509 28.59 -21.62 -5.87
C PRO A 509 29.10 -20.27 -5.33
N VAL A 510 28.44 -19.18 -5.73
CA VAL A 510 28.74 -17.83 -5.22
C VAL A 510 27.55 -17.27 -4.46
N GLY A 511 26.59 -16.62 -5.12
CA GLY A 511 25.38 -16.09 -4.52
C GLY A 511 24.29 -17.14 -4.37
N ASN A 512 23.35 -16.91 -3.45
CA ASN A 512 22.14 -17.71 -3.35
C ASN A 512 20.91 -16.87 -2.96
N ALA A 513 19.75 -17.41 -3.32
CA ALA A 513 18.45 -16.92 -2.87
C ALA A 513 17.54 -18.08 -2.53
N VAL A 514 16.57 -17.84 -1.66
CA VAL A 514 15.56 -18.82 -1.26
C VAL A 514 14.19 -18.35 -1.71
N ASP A 515 13.38 -19.27 -2.19
CA ASP A 515 11.93 -19.12 -2.40
C ASP A 515 11.22 -19.98 -1.35
N PRO A 516 10.75 -19.36 -0.25
CA PRO A 516 10.06 -20.08 0.81
C PRO A 516 8.71 -20.65 0.37
N ILE A 517 8.02 -20.02 -0.58
CA ILE A 517 6.65 -20.37 -0.97
C ILE A 517 6.66 -21.67 -1.79
N ASN A 518 7.54 -21.76 -2.79
CA ASN A 518 7.63 -22.94 -3.65
C ASN A 518 8.73 -23.93 -3.21
N GLY A 519 9.38 -23.66 -2.08
CA GLY A 519 10.39 -24.54 -1.50
C GLY A 519 11.59 -24.74 -2.41
N LYS A 520 12.17 -23.65 -2.94
CA LYS A 520 13.35 -23.69 -3.81
C LYS A 520 14.54 -22.91 -3.24
N VAL A 521 15.74 -23.35 -3.59
CA VAL A 521 16.98 -22.60 -3.44
C VAL A 521 17.62 -22.39 -4.80
N TYR A 522 18.10 -21.17 -5.05
CA TYR A 522 18.76 -20.74 -6.28
C TYR A 522 20.21 -20.39 -5.97
N TRP A 523 21.12 -20.66 -6.90
CA TRP A 523 22.53 -20.27 -6.75
C TRP A 523 23.22 -19.98 -8.08
N SER A 524 24.23 -19.12 -8.01
CA SER A 524 25.05 -18.71 -9.14
C SER A 524 26.36 -19.47 -9.17
N ALA A 525 26.94 -19.58 -10.37
CA ALA A 525 28.25 -20.16 -10.56
C ALA A 525 29.38 -19.16 -10.27
N GLY A 526 30.46 -19.65 -9.68
CA GLY A 526 31.71 -18.91 -9.48
C GLY A 526 32.57 -18.81 -10.73
N SER A 527 33.79 -18.27 -10.56
CA SER A 527 34.70 -17.92 -11.65
C SER A 527 34.87 -19.05 -12.68
N GLY A 528 34.47 -18.78 -13.93
CA GLY A 528 34.51 -19.72 -15.05
C GLY A 528 33.21 -20.48 -15.32
N GLY A 529 32.21 -20.38 -14.44
CA GLY A 529 30.86 -20.90 -14.66
C GLY A 529 29.94 -19.87 -15.33
N ASN A 530 29.06 -20.35 -16.20
CA ASN A 530 28.16 -19.55 -17.03
C ASN A 530 26.67 -19.72 -16.67
N TRP A 531 26.39 -20.26 -15.49
CA TRP A 531 25.06 -20.75 -15.15
C TRP A 531 24.47 -20.20 -13.85
N LEU A 532 23.14 -20.20 -13.83
CA LEU A 532 22.31 -20.11 -12.62
C LEU A 532 21.59 -21.46 -12.49
N ARG A 533 21.49 -21.98 -11.26
CA ARG A 533 20.83 -23.26 -10.97
C ARG A 533 19.85 -23.12 -9.81
N ARG A 534 18.96 -24.10 -9.71
CA ARG A 534 18.03 -24.25 -8.59
C ARG A 534 17.85 -25.71 -8.18
N SER A 535 17.36 -25.94 -6.98
CA SER A 535 16.90 -27.24 -6.47
C SER A 535 15.72 -27.04 -5.52
N ASN A 536 15.12 -28.14 -5.07
CA ASN A 536 14.28 -28.14 -3.87
C ASN A 536 15.12 -27.77 -2.63
N LEU A 537 14.47 -27.31 -1.55
CA LEU A 537 15.15 -26.98 -0.28
C LEU A 537 15.83 -28.18 0.40
N ASP A 538 15.46 -29.41 0.01
CA ASP A 538 16.11 -30.65 0.47
C ASP A 538 17.32 -31.05 -0.41
N GLY A 539 17.63 -30.27 -1.45
CA GLY A 539 18.72 -30.50 -2.39
C GLY A 539 18.38 -31.42 -3.57
N SER A 540 17.16 -31.96 -3.65
CA SER A 540 16.74 -32.76 -4.79
C SER A 540 16.43 -31.92 -6.04
N THR A 541 16.50 -32.54 -7.22
CA THR A 541 16.11 -31.94 -8.51
C THR A 541 16.89 -30.68 -8.89
N ILE A 542 18.20 -30.83 -9.08
CA ILE A 542 19.05 -29.74 -9.60
C ILE A 542 18.71 -29.45 -11.06
N GLN A 543 18.44 -28.19 -11.38
CA GLN A 543 18.13 -27.71 -12.72
C GLN A 543 18.96 -26.48 -13.06
N THR A 544 19.54 -26.44 -14.26
CA THR A 544 20.12 -25.22 -14.83
C THR A 544 18.99 -24.38 -15.41
N ILE A 545 18.90 -23.12 -14.99
CA ILE A 545 17.85 -22.17 -15.42
C ILE A 545 18.39 -21.11 -16.39
N VAL A 546 19.66 -20.73 -16.27
CA VAL A 546 20.33 -19.83 -17.22
C VAL A 546 21.70 -20.43 -17.52
N SER A 547 22.13 -20.39 -18.79
CA SER A 547 23.44 -20.91 -19.25
C SER A 547 24.25 -19.88 -20.05
N SER A 548 23.72 -18.67 -20.21
CA SER A 548 24.31 -17.58 -21.02
C SER A 548 25.02 -16.50 -20.20
N SER A 549 25.16 -16.69 -18.88
CA SER A 549 25.86 -15.74 -18.00
C SER A 549 27.38 -15.92 -18.14
N THR A 550 28.20 -14.95 -17.73
CA THR A 550 29.66 -15.07 -17.87
C THR A 550 30.40 -14.99 -16.53
N ALA A 551 29.85 -14.33 -15.52
CA ALA A 551 30.26 -14.45 -14.12
C ALA A 551 29.16 -13.94 -13.17
N PRO A 552 28.05 -14.70 -13.01
CA PRO A 552 26.99 -14.29 -12.10
C PRO A 552 27.50 -14.24 -10.66
N GLN A 553 27.21 -13.16 -9.93
CA GLN A 553 27.69 -12.96 -8.55
C GLN A 553 26.59 -13.28 -7.55
N ASP A 554 25.80 -12.29 -7.14
CA ASP A 554 24.73 -12.49 -6.16
C ASP A 554 23.36 -12.70 -6.82
N ILE A 555 22.42 -13.30 -6.09
CA ILE A 555 21.05 -13.53 -6.54
C ILE A 555 20.09 -13.00 -5.48
N ALA A 556 19.04 -12.30 -5.91
CA ALA A 556 17.87 -12.02 -5.08
C ALA A 556 16.62 -12.65 -5.70
N TYR A 557 15.75 -13.20 -4.85
CA TYR A 557 14.45 -13.72 -5.25
C TYR A 557 13.37 -12.72 -4.84
N ASP A 558 12.53 -12.35 -5.81
CA ASP A 558 11.34 -11.53 -5.57
C ASP A 558 10.14 -12.44 -5.38
N THR A 559 9.75 -12.62 -4.12
CA THR A 559 8.59 -13.44 -3.74
C THR A 559 7.27 -12.88 -4.26
N ASP A 560 7.15 -11.55 -4.39
CA ASP A 560 5.87 -10.92 -4.80
C ASP A 560 5.63 -11.04 -6.30
N ASN A 561 6.68 -10.87 -7.11
CA ASN A 561 6.59 -10.94 -8.58
C ASN A 561 7.03 -12.30 -9.15
N ASN A 562 7.44 -13.25 -8.30
CA ASN A 562 7.99 -14.55 -8.68
C ASN A 562 9.11 -14.44 -9.73
N ARG A 563 10.17 -13.70 -9.39
CA ARG A 563 11.30 -13.41 -10.29
C ARG A 563 12.62 -13.61 -9.58
N ILE A 564 13.66 -13.91 -10.36
CA ILE A 564 15.04 -13.87 -9.86
C ILE A 564 15.78 -12.70 -10.49
N TYR A 565 16.64 -12.07 -9.70
CA TYR A 565 17.52 -10.98 -10.10
C TYR A 565 18.95 -11.37 -9.77
N TRP A 566 19.88 -11.00 -10.64
CA TRP A 566 21.30 -11.23 -10.38
C TRP A 566 22.15 -10.14 -11.01
N THR A 567 23.36 -10.05 -10.48
CA THR A 567 24.46 -9.28 -11.03
C THR A 567 25.38 -10.21 -11.81
N ASP A 568 25.93 -9.74 -12.92
CA ASP A 568 26.97 -10.43 -13.68
C ASP A 568 28.22 -9.54 -13.74
N GLY A 569 29.27 -9.97 -13.04
CA GLY A 569 30.48 -9.20 -12.83
C GLY A 569 31.32 -9.01 -14.11
N THR A 570 31.31 -10.00 -15.00
CA THR A 570 32.11 -9.97 -16.25
C THR A 570 31.30 -9.40 -17.40
N ALA A 571 30.02 -9.77 -17.51
CA ALA A 571 29.13 -9.17 -18.50
C ALA A 571 28.79 -7.70 -18.17
N LYS A 572 29.04 -7.27 -16.92
CA LYS A 572 28.75 -5.93 -16.39
C LYS A 572 27.27 -5.60 -16.54
N LYS A 573 26.42 -6.49 -16.01
CA LYS A 573 24.97 -6.38 -16.11
C LYS A 573 24.29 -6.61 -14.77
N VAL A 574 23.14 -5.97 -14.60
CA VAL A 574 22.09 -6.40 -13.66
C VAL A 574 20.97 -6.97 -14.51
N GLN A 575 20.49 -8.16 -14.19
CA GLN A 575 19.53 -8.90 -15.01
C GLN A 575 18.44 -9.53 -14.14
N ARG A 576 17.33 -9.88 -14.78
CA ARG A 576 16.26 -10.66 -14.16
C ARG A 576 15.66 -11.67 -15.13
N SER A 577 14.98 -12.67 -14.59
CA SER A 577 14.17 -13.61 -15.36
C SER A 577 13.04 -14.15 -14.48
N ASN A 578 12.14 -14.91 -15.09
CA ASN A 578 11.32 -15.86 -14.34
C ASN A 578 12.22 -16.93 -13.69
N PRO A 579 11.76 -17.64 -12.65
CA PRO A 579 12.60 -18.57 -11.89
C PRO A 579 12.95 -19.84 -12.66
N ASP A 580 12.36 -20.06 -13.84
CA ASP A 580 12.70 -21.12 -14.80
C ASP A 580 13.70 -20.66 -15.89
N GLY A 581 14.09 -19.38 -15.87
CA GLY A 581 14.98 -18.77 -16.85
C GLY A 581 14.29 -18.10 -18.04
N SER A 582 12.97 -18.24 -18.18
CA SER A 582 12.21 -17.55 -19.23
C SER A 582 12.10 -16.05 -18.95
N ASN A 583 11.73 -15.25 -19.96
CA ASN A 583 11.58 -13.79 -19.84
C ASN A 583 12.85 -13.09 -19.30
N LEU A 584 14.01 -13.43 -19.86
CA LEU A 584 15.29 -12.81 -19.53
C LEU A 584 15.31 -11.33 -19.93
N VAL A 585 15.53 -10.44 -18.97
CA VAL A 585 15.62 -8.99 -19.16
C VAL A 585 16.94 -8.47 -18.60
N THR A 586 17.62 -7.60 -19.35
CA THR A 586 18.75 -6.82 -18.84
C THR A 586 18.21 -5.51 -18.27
N ILE A 587 18.42 -5.27 -16.98
CA ILE A 587 17.97 -4.07 -16.26
C ILE A 587 18.97 -2.94 -16.44
N VAL A 588 20.26 -3.21 -16.20
CA VAL A 588 21.34 -2.24 -16.36
C VAL A 588 22.50 -2.90 -17.11
N SER A 589 23.12 -2.18 -18.04
CA SER A 589 24.32 -2.64 -18.76
C SER A 589 25.36 -1.54 -19.01
N THR A 590 25.19 -0.36 -18.38
CA THR A 590 26.08 0.80 -18.54
C THR A 590 26.48 1.33 -17.17
N GLY A 591 27.69 1.87 -17.04
CA GLY A 591 28.18 2.41 -15.76
C GLY A 591 28.60 1.37 -14.72
N LEU A 592 28.59 0.08 -15.09
CA LEU A 592 29.00 -1.04 -14.24
C LEU A 592 30.45 -1.45 -14.55
N THR A 593 31.24 -1.72 -13.52
CA THR A 593 32.62 -2.21 -13.62
C THR A 593 32.75 -3.64 -13.13
N ARG A 594 32.26 -3.93 -11.91
CA ARG A 594 32.19 -5.28 -11.35
C ARG A 594 31.05 -5.35 -10.31
N PRO A 595 29.77 -5.43 -10.75
CA PRO A 595 28.64 -5.54 -9.85
C PRO A 595 28.69 -6.88 -9.08
N ARG A 596 28.36 -6.86 -7.78
CA ARG A 596 28.43 -8.04 -6.90
C ARG A 596 27.14 -8.32 -6.14
N GLY A 597 26.92 -7.72 -4.99
CA GLY A 597 25.74 -7.94 -4.16
C GLY A 597 24.48 -7.37 -4.80
N ILE A 598 23.32 -7.95 -4.49
CA ILE A 598 22.03 -7.44 -4.94
C ILE A 598 20.97 -7.57 -3.85
N ALA A 599 20.13 -6.54 -3.74
CA ALA A 599 18.98 -6.53 -2.83
C ALA A 599 17.74 -5.91 -3.51
N LEU A 600 16.56 -6.35 -3.09
CA LEU A 600 15.27 -5.94 -3.64
C LEU A 600 14.38 -5.39 -2.52
N VAL A 601 13.67 -4.31 -2.81
CA VAL A 601 12.76 -3.67 -1.84
C VAL A 601 11.48 -3.24 -2.53
N ASN A 602 10.35 -3.36 -1.85
CA ASN A 602 9.10 -2.77 -2.35
C ASN A 602 9.25 -1.25 -2.45
N ALA A 603 9.10 -0.70 -3.65
CA ALA A 603 9.31 0.72 -3.92
C ALA A 603 8.43 1.62 -3.03
N SER A 604 7.25 1.17 -2.64
CA SER A 604 6.34 1.89 -1.75
C SER A 604 6.81 1.95 -0.28
N LEU A 605 7.77 1.11 0.11
CA LEU A 605 8.45 1.18 1.41
C LEU A 605 9.62 2.18 1.41
N VAL A 606 10.05 2.65 0.23
CA VAL A 606 11.14 3.63 0.10
C VAL A 606 10.54 5.05 0.17
N GLY A 607 10.79 5.77 1.28
CA GLY A 607 10.52 7.21 1.36
C GLY A 607 9.19 7.65 1.99
N LYS A 608 8.41 6.77 2.66
CA LYS A 608 7.28 7.21 3.50
C LYS A 608 7.74 7.51 4.94
N GLY A 609 6.97 8.35 5.65
CA GLY A 609 7.22 8.77 7.02
C GLY A 609 7.69 7.62 7.91
N ARG A 610 8.84 7.83 8.53
CA ARG A 610 9.58 6.86 9.34
C ARG A 610 9.14 7.02 10.78
N SER A 611 9.05 5.93 11.54
CA SER A 611 8.78 5.95 12.97
C SER A 611 9.91 5.29 13.71
N VAL A 612 10.36 5.89 14.82
CA VAL A 612 11.28 5.24 15.76
C VAL A 612 10.69 5.29 17.16
N THR A 613 10.74 4.16 17.86
CA THR A 613 10.36 4.08 19.28
C THR A 613 11.64 3.98 20.11
N LEU A 614 11.91 5.03 20.88
CA LEU A 614 13.08 5.13 21.75
C LEU A 614 12.71 4.67 23.16
N SER A 615 13.58 3.85 23.76
CA SER A 615 13.51 3.52 25.19
C SER A 615 14.15 4.61 26.04
N SER A 616 13.70 4.77 27.30
CA SER A 616 14.38 5.67 28.24
C SER A 616 15.82 5.21 28.50
N VAL A 617 16.75 6.17 28.51
CA VAL A 617 18.16 5.95 28.90
C VAL A 617 18.40 6.26 30.38
N ALA A 618 17.54 7.10 30.96
CA ALA A 618 17.50 7.33 32.39
C ALA A 618 16.08 7.68 32.84
N ASP A 619 15.69 7.21 34.02
CA ASP A 619 14.47 7.63 34.69
C ASP A 619 14.60 7.56 36.22
N SER A 620 13.85 8.41 36.90
CA SER A 620 13.85 8.48 38.37
C SER A 620 12.62 9.24 38.85
N TYR A 621 12.40 9.27 40.16
CA TYR A 621 11.47 10.21 40.76
C TYR A 621 12.10 10.85 41.99
N ILE A 622 11.60 12.03 42.34
CA ILE A 622 12.06 12.83 43.48
C ILE A 622 10.89 13.13 44.40
N VAL A 623 11.17 13.24 45.69
CA VAL A 623 10.15 13.38 46.73
C VAL A 623 10.48 14.56 47.62
N GLU A 624 9.55 15.50 47.76
CA GLU A 624 9.76 16.75 48.52
C GLU A 624 10.13 16.51 49.99
N ALA A 625 9.44 15.58 50.63
CA ALA A 625 9.67 15.25 52.03
C ALA A 625 10.92 14.38 52.29
N GLU A 626 11.58 13.87 51.24
CA GLU A 626 12.79 13.04 51.34
C GLU A 626 13.90 13.63 50.46
N PRO A 627 14.40 14.83 50.79
CA PRO A 627 14.99 15.71 49.78
C PRO A 627 16.33 15.25 49.20
N ASP A 628 17.05 14.37 49.91
CA ASP A 628 18.36 13.83 49.51
C ASP A 628 18.31 12.34 49.11
N LYS A 629 17.13 11.73 49.15
CA LYS A 629 16.96 10.32 48.79
C LYS A 629 16.85 10.13 47.28
N LYS A 630 17.30 8.97 46.82
CA LYS A 630 17.47 8.61 45.41
C LYS A 630 16.62 7.39 45.09
N TYR A 631 16.00 7.37 43.92
CA TYR A 631 15.07 6.30 43.51
C TYR A 631 15.29 5.82 42.08
N GLY A 632 16.40 6.16 41.44
CA GLY A 632 16.69 5.81 40.05
C GLY A 632 17.00 4.34 39.76
N SER A 633 16.72 3.41 40.70
CA SER A 633 16.78 1.96 40.48
C SER A 633 15.44 1.28 40.77
N ASN A 634 14.39 2.06 41.01
CA ASN A 634 13.06 1.53 41.29
C ASN A 634 12.39 1.12 39.99
N THR A 635 11.52 0.11 40.05
CA THR A 635 10.76 -0.38 38.88
C THR A 635 9.56 0.50 38.49
N ALA A 636 9.29 1.56 39.26
CA ALA A 636 8.23 2.49 38.96
C ALA A 636 8.53 3.93 39.41
N VAL A 637 8.17 4.89 38.57
CA VAL A 637 8.21 6.35 38.82
C VAL A 637 6.85 6.79 39.32
N GLN A 638 6.81 7.37 40.52
CA GLN A 638 5.58 7.93 41.09
C GLN A 638 5.48 9.43 40.77
N VAL A 639 4.28 9.88 40.41
CA VAL A 639 3.92 11.29 40.14
C VAL A 639 2.61 11.59 40.85
N GLY A 640 2.58 12.60 41.72
CA GLY A 640 1.37 12.92 42.50
C GLY A 640 1.63 13.42 43.91
N ILE A 641 0.60 13.36 44.74
CA ILE A 641 0.62 13.70 46.16
C ILE A 641 0.11 12.50 46.95
N ASP A 642 0.86 11.98 47.92
CA ASP A 642 0.37 10.87 48.76
C ASP A 642 -0.53 11.34 49.93
N SER A 643 -1.03 10.39 50.72
CA SER A 643 -1.83 10.66 51.93
C SER A 643 -1.12 11.51 52.98
N ASN A 644 0.21 11.54 52.96
CA ASN A 644 1.03 12.32 53.89
C ASN A 644 1.38 13.70 53.31
N SER A 645 0.75 14.11 52.20
CA SER A 645 1.06 15.35 51.48
C SER A 645 2.50 15.41 50.93
N LYS A 646 3.14 14.26 50.68
CA LYS A 646 4.44 14.22 49.98
C LYS A 646 4.22 14.42 48.49
N HIS A 647 4.95 15.36 47.90
CA HIS A 647 4.90 15.62 46.46
C HIS A 647 5.95 14.79 45.72
N TYR A 648 5.51 14.12 44.64
CA TYR A 648 6.33 13.27 43.79
C TYR A 648 6.41 13.87 42.38
N LYS A 649 7.63 14.01 41.86
CA LYS A 649 7.87 14.38 40.45
C LYS A 649 8.65 13.26 39.76
N GLY A 650 8.25 12.92 38.55
CA GLY A 650 8.99 12.00 37.69
C GLY A 650 10.06 12.72 36.89
N LEU A 651 11.13 12.02 36.56
CA LEU A 651 12.23 12.46 35.70
C LEU A 651 12.47 11.37 34.66
N ILE A 652 12.59 11.74 33.39
CA ILE A 652 12.82 10.78 32.31
C ILE A 652 13.66 11.39 31.20
N LYS A 653 14.57 10.62 30.63
CA LYS A 653 15.44 11.04 29.54
C LYS A 653 15.48 9.98 28.43
N PHE A 654 15.43 10.45 27.19
CA PHE A 654 15.59 9.64 25.98
C PHE A 654 16.81 10.13 25.20
N ASP A 655 17.49 9.21 24.51
CA ASP A 655 18.55 9.57 23.58
C ASP A 655 18.00 9.70 22.15
N VAL A 656 17.80 10.96 21.73
CA VAL A 656 17.30 11.29 20.39
C VAL A 656 18.40 11.47 19.35
N SER A 657 19.68 11.29 19.72
CA SER A 657 20.80 11.34 18.77
C SER A 657 20.78 10.19 17.75
N THR A 658 19.97 9.17 18.02
CA THR A 658 19.65 8.06 17.13
C THR A 658 18.85 8.47 15.89
N LEU A 659 18.21 9.65 15.89
CA LEU A 659 17.48 10.17 14.73
C LEU A 659 18.46 10.55 13.61
N PRO A 660 18.19 10.17 12.35
CA PRO A 660 19.06 10.51 11.23
C PRO A 660 19.31 12.03 11.06
N ALA A 661 20.55 12.40 10.76
CA ALA A 661 20.90 13.76 10.37
C ALA A 661 20.05 14.19 9.16
N GLY A 662 19.47 15.40 9.20
CA GLY A 662 18.53 15.90 8.17
C GLY A 662 17.06 15.47 8.33
N ALA A 663 16.74 14.49 9.18
CA ALA A 663 15.35 14.13 9.47
C ALA A 663 14.49 15.32 9.92
N THR A 664 13.34 15.52 9.28
CA THR A 664 12.31 16.46 9.70
C THR A 664 11.31 15.71 10.56
N VAL A 665 11.32 15.95 11.87
CA VAL A 665 10.35 15.33 12.78
C VAL A 665 8.95 15.81 12.42
N THR A 666 8.02 14.88 12.23
CA THR A 666 6.62 15.15 11.91
C THR A 666 5.72 15.00 13.13
N SER A 667 6.04 14.09 14.05
CA SER A 667 5.37 14.01 15.36
C SER A 667 6.27 13.35 16.41
N ALA A 668 5.97 13.59 17.69
CA ALA A 668 6.63 12.91 18.80
C ALA A 668 5.64 12.66 19.94
N THR A 669 5.57 11.43 20.43
CA THR A 669 4.64 10.99 21.47
C THR A 669 5.39 10.26 22.57
N LEU A 670 5.34 10.80 23.79
CA LEU A 670 5.79 10.10 24.99
C LEU A 670 4.69 9.14 25.45
N ARG A 671 4.98 7.86 25.63
CA ARG A 671 4.07 6.83 26.15
C ARG A 671 4.64 6.26 27.44
N LEU A 672 3.89 6.32 28.53
CA LEU A 672 4.25 5.75 29.82
C LEU A 672 3.19 4.76 30.27
N TYR A 673 3.60 3.54 30.62
CA TYR A 673 2.68 2.51 31.08
C TYR A 673 2.35 2.70 32.56
N GLU A 674 1.09 2.95 32.88
CA GLU A 674 0.60 3.00 34.26
C GLU A 674 0.65 1.59 34.88
N THR A 675 1.42 1.42 35.95
CA THR A 675 1.51 0.17 36.71
C THR A 675 0.60 0.15 37.92
N ALA A 676 0.28 1.32 38.47
CA ALA A 676 -0.70 1.52 39.53
C ALA A 676 -1.09 3.00 39.64
N SER A 677 -2.24 3.29 40.20
CA SER A 677 -2.62 4.65 40.60
C SER A 677 -3.49 4.64 41.84
N LYS A 678 -3.66 5.81 42.47
CA LYS A 678 -4.50 6.01 43.63
C LYS A 678 -5.31 7.30 43.49
N GLY A 679 -6.55 7.23 43.97
CA GLY A 679 -7.57 8.28 43.93
C GLY A 679 -8.59 8.07 42.81
N SER A 680 -9.46 9.04 42.57
CA SER A 680 -10.59 8.93 41.63
C SER A 680 -10.65 10.10 40.66
N GLY A 681 -10.79 9.81 39.37
CA GLY A 681 -10.98 10.81 38.29
C GLY A 681 -9.79 10.88 37.33
N SER A 682 -9.48 12.09 36.86
CA SER A 682 -8.34 12.36 35.99
C SER A 682 -7.45 13.43 36.59
N TYR A 683 -6.14 13.26 36.47
CA TYR A 683 -5.16 14.21 36.97
C TYR A 683 -4.36 14.83 35.85
N ASN A 684 -4.19 16.14 35.95
CA ASN A 684 -3.34 16.87 35.03
C ASN A 684 -1.88 16.59 35.40
N ILE A 685 -1.17 15.93 34.50
CA ILE A 685 0.28 15.76 34.57
C ILE A 685 0.90 16.67 33.51
N GLY A 686 1.60 17.69 33.97
CA GLY A 686 2.38 18.59 33.14
C GLY A 686 3.75 18.01 32.84
N LEU A 687 4.20 18.17 31.60
CA LEU A 687 5.58 17.91 31.22
C LEU A 687 6.35 19.22 31.15
N TYR A 688 7.52 19.21 31.78
CA TYR A 688 8.46 20.31 31.78
C TYR A 688 9.79 19.88 31.20
N LYS A 689 10.43 20.78 30.48
CA LYS A 689 11.79 20.55 29.97
C LYS A 689 12.76 20.67 31.13
N ILE A 690 13.62 19.68 31.33
CA ILE A 690 14.73 19.80 32.26
C ILE A 690 15.84 20.62 31.59
N ILE A 691 16.40 21.59 32.31
CA ILE A 691 17.47 22.47 31.81
C ILE A 691 18.80 22.31 32.56
N ALA A 692 18.84 21.43 33.55
CA ALA A 692 20.04 21.09 34.32
C ALA A 692 20.38 19.59 34.18
N SER A 693 21.68 19.28 34.20
CA SER A 693 22.15 17.89 34.12
C SER A 693 21.79 17.09 35.37
N TRP A 694 21.49 15.80 35.18
CA TRP A 694 21.22 14.87 36.27
C TRP A 694 21.60 13.43 35.88
N THR A 695 21.75 12.58 36.89
CA THR A 695 21.95 11.13 36.75
C THR A 695 21.01 10.42 37.72
N GLU A 696 20.70 9.15 37.47
CA GLU A 696 19.80 8.36 38.34
C GLU A 696 20.33 8.21 39.77
N ALA A 697 21.65 8.12 39.91
CA ALA A 697 22.34 8.08 41.20
C ALA A 697 22.50 9.47 41.85
N GLY A 698 22.15 10.55 41.14
CA GLY A 698 22.24 11.94 41.60
C GLY A 698 20.90 12.67 41.69
N ALA A 699 19.81 12.10 41.17
CA ALA A 699 18.48 12.70 41.18
C ALA A 699 17.91 12.76 42.61
N THR A 700 17.86 13.96 43.18
CA THR A 700 17.28 14.24 44.49
C THR A 700 16.36 15.47 44.41
N TRP A 701 15.48 15.69 45.38
CA TRP A 701 14.63 16.88 45.40
C TRP A 701 15.45 18.16 45.63
N SER A 702 16.46 18.12 46.51
CA SER A 702 17.39 19.23 46.74
C SER A 702 18.04 19.72 45.44
N LEU A 703 18.32 18.80 44.51
CA LEU A 703 18.92 19.10 43.22
C LEU A 703 17.86 19.43 42.16
N MET A 704 16.83 18.61 41.98
CA MET A 704 15.94 18.65 40.81
C MET A 704 14.53 19.18 41.11
N GLY A 705 14.19 19.39 42.40
CA GLY A 705 12.88 19.87 42.84
C GLY A 705 12.64 21.36 42.57
N ALA A 706 13.73 22.15 42.49
CA ALA A 706 13.71 23.61 42.38
C ALA A 706 13.35 24.13 40.98
N GLY A 707 12.55 25.21 40.94
CA GLY A 707 12.09 25.94 39.75
C GLY A 707 13.13 26.24 38.69
N SER A 708 14.38 26.45 39.13
CA SER A 708 15.51 26.84 38.29
C SER A 708 16.09 25.72 37.44
N ASN A 709 15.71 24.46 37.69
CA ASN A 709 16.28 23.28 36.99
C ASN A 709 15.36 22.71 35.92
N TYR A 710 14.16 23.29 35.78
CA TYR A 710 13.24 23.08 34.68
C TYR A 710 12.91 24.40 34.00
N ASN A 711 12.38 24.34 32.79
CA ASN A 711 11.86 25.54 32.15
C ASN A 711 10.64 26.07 32.94
N SER A 712 10.49 27.39 33.00
CA SER A 712 9.34 28.02 33.64
C SER A 712 8.04 27.85 32.84
N THR A 713 8.16 27.50 31.55
CA THR A 713 7.02 27.30 30.63
C THR A 713 6.71 25.81 30.46
N LYS A 714 5.51 25.40 30.89
CA LYS A 714 5.00 24.04 30.68
C LYS A 714 4.98 23.67 29.18
N LEU A 715 5.48 22.48 28.83
CA LEU A 715 5.54 22.01 27.42
C LEU A 715 4.18 21.49 26.94
N VAL A 716 3.58 20.60 27.72
CA VAL A 716 2.29 19.97 27.45
C VAL A 716 1.69 19.52 28.77
N VAL A 717 0.37 19.43 28.83
CA VAL A 717 -0.36 18.83 29.95
C VAL A 717 -1.31 17.79 29.38
N ALA A 718 -1.31 16.59 29.96
CA ALA A 718 -2.33 15.59 29.67
C ALA A 718 -3.17 15.35 30.92
N SER A 719 -4.48 15.20 30.71
CA SER A 719 -5.39 14.74 31.76
C SER A 719 -5.37 13.23 31.78
N VAL A 720 -4.71 12.66 32.78
CA VAL A 720 -4.47 11.22 32.91
C VAL A 720 -5.52 10.61 33.82
N ALA A 721 -6.42 9.80 33.25
CA ALA A 721 -7.42 9.05 34.00
C ALA A 721 -6.76 7.99 34.89
N THR A 722 -7.13 7.94 36.17
CA THR A 722 -6.64 6.96 37.15
C THR A 722 -7.51 5.72 37.23
N GLY A 723 -6.89 4.57 37.51
CA GLY A 723 -7.58 3.29 37.68
C GLY A 723 -7.70 2.46 36.39
N SER A 724 -7.18 2.97 35.28
CA SER A 724 -7.12 2.25 33.98
C SER A 724 -5.66 1.98 33.63
N ILE A 725 -5.14 0.84 34.09
CA ILE A 725 -3.79 0.33 33.76
C ILE A 725 -3.61 0.30 32.25
N GLY A 726 -2.49 0.83 31.76
CA GLY A 726 -2.21 0.96 30.32
C GLY A 726 -1.33 2.16 29.99
N PHE A 727 -1.08 2.36 28.70
CA PHE A 727 -0.29 3.50 28.24
C PHE A 727 -1.03 4.82 28.39
N LYS A 728 -0.30 5.82 28.90
CA LYS A 728 -0.69 7.23 28.93
C LYS A 728 0.23 7.99 28.01
N GLU A 729 -0.34 8.89 27.23
CA GLU A 729 0.39 9.51 26.12
C GLU A 729 0.40 11.04 26.22
N TRP A 730 1.53 11.63 25.84
CA TRP A 730 1.71 13.07 25.70
C TRP A 730 2.33 13.37 24.33
N THR A 731 1.66 14.19 23.54
CA THR A 731 2.24 14.73 22.30
C THR A 731 3.25 15.81 22.66
N LEU A 732 4.52 15.58 22.31
CA LEU A 732 5.59 16.53 22.54
C LEU A 732 5.68 17.52 21.37
N PRO A 733 6.04 18.79 21.62
CA PRO A 733 6.29 19.75 20.56
C PRO A 733 7.43 19.26 19.65
N VAL A 734 7.20 19.21 18.34
CA VAL A 734 8.22 18.84 17.34
C VAL A 734 9.47 19.71 17.46
N GLY A 735 9.30 21.00 17.78
CA GLY A 735 10.40 21.94 18.01
C GLY A 735 11.33 21.52 19.16
N LEU A 736 10.82 20.84 20.20
CA LEU A 736 11.62 20.34 21.31
C LEU A 736 12.55 19.20 20.86
N ILE A 737 12.03 18.27 20.05
CA ILE A 737 12.84 17.16 19.51
C ILE A 737 13.92 17.70 18.56
N ASN A 738 13.57 18.68 17.72
CA ASN A 738 14.53 19.34 16.84
C ASN A 738 15.60 20.10 17.63
N GLU A 739 15.25 20.72 18.76
CA GLU A 739 16.20 21.36 19.66
C GLU A 739 17.17 20.35 20.28
N TRP A 740 16.65 19.26 20.84
CA TRP A 740 17.48 18.18 21.40
C TRP A 740 18.39 17.51 20.37
N LYS A 741 17.93 17.40 19.13
CA LYS A 741 18.70 16.87 18.00
C LYS A 741 19.87 17.78 17.62
N ASN A 742 19.66 19.09 17.61
CA ASN A 742 20.65 20.07 17.10
C ASN A 742 21.63 20.57 18.18
N ALA A 743 21.38 20.26 19.45
CA ALA A 743 22.27 20.40 20.61
C ALA A 743 23.06 21.72 20.73
N VAL A 744 22.50 22.85 20.27
CA VAL A 744 22.98 24.20 20.61
C VAL A 744 21.77 25.16 20.67
N PRO A 745 21.59 25.94 21.75
CA PRO A 745 22.47 26.06 22.92
C PRO A 745 22.11 25.15 24.10
N THR A 746 20.97 24.43 24.11
CA THR A 746 20.55 23.64 25.28
C THR A 746 20.71 22.13 25.06
N PRO A 747 21.51 21.43 25.90
CA PRO A 747 21.61 19.98 25.84
C PRO A 747 20.31 19.27 26.23
N ASN A 748 20.10 18.06 25.71
CA ASN A 748 18.98 17.21 26.10
C ASN A 748 19.19 16.64 27.52
N TYR A 749 18.47 17.21 28.49
CA TYR A 749 18.42 16.71 29.87
C TYR A 749 17.11 15.98 30.21
N GLY A 750 16.23 15.75 29.24
CA GLY A 750 14.98 15.03 29.43
C GLY A 750 13.81 15.89 29.92
N LEU A 751 12.82 15.22 30.50
CA LEU A 751 11.52 15.74 30.87
C LEU A 751 11.26 15.47 32.36
N SER A 752 10.56 16.41 33.01
CA SER A 752 9.98 16.19 34.32
C SER A 752 8.46 16.07 34.23
N LEU A 753 7.92 15.06 34.92
CA LEU A 753 6.49 14.86 35.12
C LEU A 753 6.08 15.52 36.43
N VAL A 754 5.21 16.52 36.32
CA VAL A 754 4.75 17.31 37.46
C VAL A 754 3.25 17.14 37.61
N TYR A 755 2.82 16.82 38.82
CA TYR A 755 1.42 16.78 39.17
C TYR A 755 0.88 18.21 39.31
N GLU A 756 -0.04 18.57 38.44
CA GLU A 756 -0.61 19.94 38.34
C GLU A 756 -1.98 20.05 39.01
N SER A 757 -2.48 18.95 39.58
CA SER A 757 -3.76 18.94 40.29
C SER A 757 -3.53 19.20 41.79
N SER A 758 -4.59 19.61 42.49
CA SER A 758 -4.51 19.98 43.91
C SER A 758 -5.04 18.89 44.87
N SER A 759 -5.42 17.73 44.35
CA SER A 759 -6.01 16.65 45.13
C SER A 759 -4.96 15.94 46.00
N LYS A 760 -5.25 15.77 47.29
CA LYS A 760 -4.41 14.97 48.20
C LYS A 760 -4.67 13.46 48.00
N ASP A 761 -3.70 12.63 48.38
CA ASP A 761 -3.75 11.16 48.26
C ASP A 761 -4.06 10.64 46.85
N SER A 762 -3.50 11.33 45.85
CA SER A 762 -3.72 11.16 44.42
C SER A 762 -2.38 11.04 43.69
N TYR A 763 -2.03 9.83 43.24
CA TYR A 763 -0.78 9.58 42.53
C TYR A 763 -0.92 8.53 41.44
N ILE A 764 -0.02 8.57 40.47
CA ILE A 764 0.12 7.56 39.41
C ILE A 764 1.56 7.04 39.43
N LYS A 765 1.71 5.74 39.22
CA LYS A 765 2.98 5.04 39.06
C LYS A 765 3.12 4.60 37.61
N PHE A 766 4.21 4.97 36.98
CA PHE A 766 4.58 4.52 35.65
C PHE A 766 5.74 3.53 35.73
N ALA A 767 5.76 2.54 34.85
CA ALA A 767 6.91 1.65 34.69
C ALA A 767 8.18 2.46 34.36
N THR A 768 9.31 2.00 34.87
CA THR A 768 10.65 2.56 34.59
C THR A 768 11.43 1.68 33.64
N LYS A 769 12.65 2.08 33.25
CA LYS A 769 13.54 1.20 32.49
C LYS A 769 13.94 -0.06 33.27
N GLU A 770 13.84 -0.07 34.60
CA GLU A 770 14.08 -1.24 35.46
C GLU A 770 12.89 -2.21 35.49
N ASP A 771 11.74 -1.85 34.92
CA ASP A 771 10.60 -2.77 34.87
C ASP A 771 11.00 -4.07 34.14
N LEU A 772 10.62 -5.20 34.73
CA LEU A 772 10.95 -6.53 34.22
C LEU A 772 10.21 -6.82 32.90
N THR A 773 9.08 -6.15 32.67
CA THR A 773 8.32 -6.25 31.42
C THR A 773 8.79 -5.17 30.47
N ILE A 774 9.68 -5.53 29.53
CA ILE A 774 10.27 -4.59 28.56
C ILE A 774 9.20 -3.79 27.80
N ALA A 775 8.07 -4.43 27.47
CA ALA A 775 6.97 -3.80 26.76
C ALA A 775 6.30 -2.64 27.52
N TYR A 776 6.43 -2.57 28.85
CA TYR A 776 5.83 -1.52 29.67
C TYR A 776 6.77 -0.33 29.91
N ARG A 777 8.07 -0.49 29.61
CA ARG A 777 9.06 0.56 29.82
C ARG A 777 8.69 1.84 29.08
N PRO A 778 9.13 3.02 29.56
CA PRO A 778 8.84 4.27 28.89
C PRO A 778 9.28 4.31 27.42
N GLN A 779 8.40 4.85 26.56
CA GLN A 779 8.61 4.93 25.13
C GLN A 779 8.49 6.36 24.63
N LEU A 780 9.38 6.77 23.74
CA LEU A 780 9.24 7.99 22.95
C LEU A 780 9.14 7.61 21.48
N VAL A 781 7.93 7.70 20.93
CA VAL A 781 7.63 7.39 19.52
C VAL A 781 7.80 8.67 18.71
N ILE A 782 8.71 8.67 17.74
CA ILE A 782 9.01 9.82 16.90
C ILE A 782 8.76 9.45 15.45
N ASN A 783 7.79 10.12 14.84
CA ASN A 783 7.60 10.08 13.39
C ASN A 783 8.42 11.19 12.74
N TYR A 784 9.08 10.89 11.63
CA TYR A 784 9.91 11.83 10.91
C TYR A 784 9.93 11.51 9.42
N THR A 785 10.07 12.53 8.59
CA THR A 785 10.42 12.40 7.18
C THR A 785 11.91 12.63 7.01
N MET A 786 12.47 12.09 5.94
CA MET A 786 13.77 12.54 5.46
C MET A 786 13.53 13.49 4.27
N PRO A 787 14.42 14.46 4.05
CA PRO A 787 14.44 15.26 2.83
C PRO A 787 14.52 14.40 1.58
#